data_AF-A0A5C3M4T4-F1
#
_entry.id   AF-A0A5C3M4T4-F1
#
_cell.length_a   1.000
_cell.length_b   1.000
_cell.length_c   1.000
_cell.angle_alpha   90.00
_cell.angle_beta   90.00
_cell.angle_gamma   90.00
#
_symmetry.space_group_name_H-M   'P 1'
#
loop_
_entity.id
_entity.type
_entity.pdbx_description
1 polymer ?
#
loop_
_entity_poly.entity_id
_entity_poly.type
_entity_poly.pdbx_seq_one_letter_code
_entity_poly.pdbx_strand_id
1 'polypeptide(L)'
;MAAVPNTVTSADFPSELLSAICAHVYAACLQPDQPSLDPIVTVDHVNPTAFPSSFPAANWPEPLSRRTLANLCLVSHAWYEAAKPWLWHKLEVRLPRTWLSLVDEIAWNYEEETVDTVMGKTIAAAAKAALASSNPHDKEAALRLEESLFNSFDDVPDNSISPDLLSPIPSRDPSPRRLRPKSKSPARWKILRSIGDAIQDVMERRTPGVYIPTPSDPRPGRFVRHLDFNHFRTIGMRRSVEEGVNSRFVTGDRVEAVLKEMPNMTAFGATEYMDGALTLPVLNELFLRGAPSGGRGRPSRGRALVDSHDQDEEEDRERRRECKDLEAVDLTGCVSAVFVNAFTDFVNTHLLDNPDSDSSDEDSGRRSRHAPLDEPLTFPGLQRLGMRGVKSILPRYLGPFILAFPSLTHLDLSGTRVTPDILDSLGESQTLRLKSLALARCIKLTSDCIKRFLVDSPVTSQLTELNLYGDMTYTSPLLEEHLLDIVTLAPCFLSGELVYLDLSSAPMTKEILVASKPQPKLRSCGLSYIPHLELKAVTEFIKVKAPNVEILTLVNSTQELDCGLRTASTRQASIALHTQLVRPLCTPPFSFSLVQSSAPPQPAPTGLRVIELSTTMLGGLGAGAGAWRIIKSKGGRGWYVDTASAWVAEAGSGSGSVLRRDIPQGHLYRVEMEKLADANGNVSSGVGWHARKMEVLHGYGMLGREDGLYGAVSFAYQG
;
A
#
# COMPACT_ATOMS: atom_id res chain seq x y z
N MET A 1 -64.19 13.51 -16.22
CA MET A 1 -63.38 12.40 -15.69
C MET A 1 -62.45 11.94 -16.80
N ALA A 2 -61.25 12.51 -16.87
CA ALA A 2 -60.21 12.11 -17.81
C ALA A 2 -59.16 11.30 -17.03
N ALA A 3 -58.81 10.14 -17.58
CA ALA A 3 -57.84 9.22 -17.01
C ALA A 3 -56.48 9.90 -16.84
N VAL A 4 -55.95 9.85 -15.61
CA VAL A 4 -54.55 10.18 -15.31
C VAL A 4 -53.71 9.02 -15.86
N PRO A 5 -52.69 9.26 -16.70
CA PRO A 5 -51.85 8.18 -17.20
C PRO A 5 -51.06 7.55 -16.06
N ASN A 6 -50.97 6.23 -16.12
CA ASN A 6 -50.19 5.38 -15.23
C ASN A 6 -48.84 6.02 -14.85
N THR A 7 -48.62 6.10 -13.54
CA THR A 7 -47.34 6.32 -12.91
C THR A 7 -46.29 5.42 -13.56
N VAL A 8 -45.24 6.03 -14.11
CA VAL A 8 -44.00 5.34 -14.47
C VAL A 8 -43.53 4.59 -13.22
N THR A 9 -43.62 3.26 -13.24
CA THR A 9 -42.97 2.38 -12.28
C THR A 9 -41.52 2.82 -12.15
N SER A 10 -41.02 3.00 -10.92
CA SER A 10 -39.61 3.32 -10.68
C SER A 10 -38.75 2.40 -11.53
N ALA A 11 -38.08 2.96 -12.55
CA ALA A 11 -37.18 2.18 -13.37
C ALA A 11 -36.00 1.81 -12.47
N ASP A 12 -36.06 0.61 -11.86
CA ASP A 12 -34.95 0.05 -11.12
C ASP A 12 -33.78 -0.09 -12.12
N PHE A 13 -32.72 0.68 -11.88
CA PHE A 13 -31.52 0.59 -12.70
C PHE A 13 -30.89 -0.81 -12.54
N PRO A 14 -30.26 -1.35 -13.61
CA PRO A 14 -29.53 -2.61 -13.52
C PRO A 14 -28.48 -2.58 -12.40
N SER A 15 -28.28 -3.70 -11.70
CA SER A 15 -27.33 -3.79 -10.59
C SER A 15 -25.89 -3.51 -11.02
N GLU A 16 -25.54 -3.82 -12.26
CA GLU A 16 -24.25 -3.53 -12.86
C GLU A 16 -24.02 -2.03 -12.98
N LEU A 17 -25.06 -1.27 -13.37
CA LEU A 17 -24.98 0.18 -13.46
C LEU A 17 -24.82 0.82 -12.08
N LEU A 18 -25.58 0.35 -11.08
CA LEU A 18 -25.46 0.81 -9.69
C LEU A 18 -24.05 0.52 -9.14
N SER A 19 -23.53 -0.69 -9.40
CA SER A 19 -22.19 -1.11 -8.99
C SER A 19 -21.12 -0.26 -9.67
N ALA A 20 -21.25 0.03 -10.96
CA ALA A 20 -20.35 0.90 -11.71
C ALA A 20 -20.35 2.33 -11.17
N ILE A 21 -21.52 2.89 -10.83
CA ILE A 21 -21.61 4.21 -10.20
C ILE A 21 -20.87 4.21 -8.85
N CYS A 22 -21.10 3.20 -8.00
CA CYS A 22 -20.40 3.10 -6.72
C CYS A 22 -18.88 2.92 -6.90
N ALA A 23 -18.46 2.17 -7.92
CA ALA A 23 -17.06 2.03 -8.29
C ALA A 23 -16.43 3.37 -8.66
N HIS A 24 -17.12 4.18 -9.46
CA HIS A 24 -16.66 5.53 -9.82
C HIS A 24 -16.60 6.47 -8.61
N VAL A 25 -17.57 6.40 -7.68
CA VAL A 25 -17.54 7.19 -6.44
C VAL A 25 -16.34 6.80 -5.57
N TYR A 26 -16.02 5.51 -5.47
CA TYR A 26 -14.83 5.03 -4.77
C TYR A 26 -13.54 5.48 -5.49
N ALA A 27 -13.46 5.26 -6.81
CA ALA A 27 -12.31 5.65 -7.61
C ALA A 27 -12.04 7.16 -7.58
N ALA A 28 -13.08 7.99 -7.39
CA ALA A 28 -12.94 9.44 -7.33
C ALA A 28 -12.02 9.92 -6.20
N CYS A 29 -11.80 9.16 -5.13
CA CYS A 29 -10.85 9.54 -4.07
C CYS A 29 -9.43 8.99 -4.24
N LEU A 30 -9.19 8.12 -5.23
CA LEU A 30 -7.85 7.59 -5.52
C LEU A 30 -6.97 8.65 -6.17
N GLN A 31 -5.66 8.62 -5.93
CA GLN A 31 -4.73 9.53 -6.59
C GLN A 31 -4.59 9.16 -8.07
N PRO A 32 -4.49 10.16 -8.98
CA PRO A 32 -4.20 9.91 -10.39
C PRO A 32 -2.73 9.55 -10.62
N ASP A 33 -2.42 8.99 -11.79
CA ASP A 33 -1.06 8.59 -12.18
C ASP A 33 -0.04 9.75 -12.17
N GLN A 34 -0.50 10.97 -12.43
CA GLN A 34 0.31 12.19 -12.39
C GLN A 34 -0.26 13.15 -11.33
N PRO A 35 0.00 12.94 -10.04
CA PRO A 35 -0.57 13.78 -9.00
C PRO A 35 0.14 15.14 -8.93
N SER A 36 -0.54 16.14 -8.37
CA SER A 36 0.15 17.32 -7.86
C SER A 36 0.94 16.96 -6.60
N LEU A 37 2.10 17.60 -6.42
CA LEU A 37 2.90 17.47 -5.21
C LEU A 37 2.47 18.45 -4.12
N ASP A 38 1.26 19.03 -4.20
CA ASP A 38 0.67 19.88 -3.16
C ASP A 38 -0.34 19.15 -2.28
N PRO A 39 -0.58 19.63 -1.06
CA PRO A 39 -1.68 19.14 -0.23
C PRO A 39 -3.01 19.31 -0.96
N ILE A 40 -3.95 18.38 -0.73
CA ILE A 40 -5.27 18.44 -1.35
C ILE A 40 -6.04 19.65 -0.79
N VAL A 41 -6.37 20.61 -1.65
CA VAL A 41 -7.23 21.76 -1.32
C VAL A 41 -8.64 21.49 -1.82
N THR A 42 -9.55 21.24 -0.90
CA THR A 42 -10.93 20.84 -1.19
C THR A 42 -11.81 22.07 -1.36
N VAL A 43 -12.35 22.25 -2.56
CA VAL A 43 -13.37 23.25 -2.83
C VAL A 43 -14.52 22.55 -3.53
N ASP A 44 -15.74 22.79 -3.05
CA ASP A 44 -16.93 22.25 -3.67
C ASP A 44 -17.07 22.80 -5.11
N HIS A 45 -17.36 21.92 -6.07
CA HIS A 45 -17.93 22.22 -7.40
C HIS A 45 -17.01 22.42 -8.62
N VAL A 46 -15.72 22.06 -8.61
CA VAL A 46 -14.88 22.10 -9.83
C VAL A 46 -14.08 20.81 -10.02
N ASN A 47 -14.17 20.22 -11.22
CA ASN A 47 -13.39 19.03 -11.60
C ASN A 47 -12.20 19.45 -12.50
N PRO A 48 -11.02 18.82 -12.34
CA PRO A 48 -9.85 19.13 -13.17
C PRO A 48 -10.08 18.72 -14.62
N THR A 49 -9.58 19.53 -15.55
CA THR A 49 -9.59 19.18 -16.98
C THR A 49 -8.35 18.42 -17.44
N ALA A 50 -7.29 18.42 -16.63
CA ALA A 50 -6.01 17.77 -16.92
C ALA A 50 -5.22 17.52 -15.62
N PHE A 51 -4.18 16.68 -15.70
CA PHE A 51 -3.26 16.40 -14.60
C PHE A 51 -1.81 16.81 -14.97
N PRO A 52 -0.94 17.10 -14.00
CA PRO A 52 -1.20 17.20 -12.55
C PRO A 52 -2.10 18.40 -12.20
N SER A 53 -2.84 18.37 -11.09
CA SER A 53 -3.71 19.50 -10.70
C SER A 53 -3.66 19.75 -9.19
N SER A 54 -3.31 20.97 -8.81
CA SER A 54 -3.42 21.47 -7.42
C SER A 54 -4.76 22.16 -7.22
N PHE A 55 -5.25 22.85 -8.25
CA PHE A 55 -6.56 23.45 -8.30
C PHE A 55 -7.18 23.37 -9.70
N PRO A 56 -8.40 22.82 -9.84
CA PRO A 56 -9.18 22.14 -8.81
C PRO A 56 -8.48 20.85 -8.31
N ALA A 57 -8.93 20.33 -7.16
CA ALA A 57 -8.35 19.12 -6.58
C ALA A 57 -8.39 17.94 -7.57
N ALA A 58 -7.30 17.18 -7.62
CA ALA A 58 -7.15 16.07 -8.55
C ALA A 58 -8.11 14.90 -8.27
N ASN A 59 -8.53 14.75 -7.02
CA ASN A 59 -9.35 13.66 -6.52
C ASN A 59 -10.21 14.17 -5.33
N TRP A 60 -11.29 13.46 -5.06
CA TRP A 60 -12.16 13.71 -3.92
C TRP A 60 -11.44 13.36 -2.61
N PRO A 61 -11.75 14.06 -1.51
CA PRO A 61 -11.39 13.59 -0.18
C PRO A 61 -12.02 12.22 0.08
N GLU A 62 -11.26 11.28 0.65
CA GLU A 62 -11.80 10.00 1.07
C GLU A 62 -13.07 10.14 1.95
N PRO A 63 -13.15 11.08 2.93
CA PRO A 63 -14.37 11.28 3.69
C PRO A 63 -15.61 11.62 2.83
N LEU A 64 -15.42 12.32 1.71
CA LEU A 64 -16.50 12.68 0.79
C LEU A 64 -16.99 11.46 0.00
N SER A 65 -16.08 10.68 -0.58
CA SER A 65 -16.43 9.44 -1.28
C SER A 65 -17.11 8.43 -0.34
N ARG A 66 -16.56 8.23 0.87
CA ARG A 66 -17.17 7.32 1.86
C ARG A 66 -18.55 7.79 2.32
N ARG A 67 -18.74 9.10 2.56
CA ARG A 67 -20.06 9.66 2.89
C ARG A 67 -21.05 9.48 1.75
N THR A 68 -20.62 9.69 0.52
CA THR A 68 -21.46 9.51 -0.67
C THR A 68 -21.93 8.05 -0.79
N LEU A 69 -21.01 7.09 -0.67
CA LEU A 69 -21.34 5.66 -0.66
C LEU A 69 -22.28 5.28 0.50
N ALA A 70 -22.02 5.81 1.70
CA ALA A 70 -22.89 5.57 2.86
C ALA A 70 -24.30 6.12 2.65
N ASN A 71 -24.44 7.29 2.02
CA ASN A 71 -25.74 7.85 1.67
C ASN A 71 -26.44 7.03 0.59
N LEU A 72 -25.70 6.51 -0.41
CA LEU A 72 -26.26 5.61 -1.42
C LEU A 72 -26.85 4.35 -0.78
N CYS A 73 -26.19 3.78 0.24
CA CYS A 73 -26.74 2.66 1.00
C CYS A 73 -28.12 2.92 1.63
N LEU A 74 -28.49 4.17 1.86
CA LEU A 74 -29.78 4.56 2.46
C LEU A 74 -30.89 4.81 1.42
N VAL A 75 -30.57 4.79 0.13
CA VAL A 75 -31.53 5.10 -0.95
C VAL A 75 -32.50 3.93 -1.19
N SER A 76 -31.98 2.70 -1.31
CA SER A 76 -32.77 1.48 -1.53
C SER A 76 -31.93 0.23 -1.25
N HIS A 77 -32.57 -0.93 -1.19
CA HIS A 77 -31.85 -2.21 -1.06
C HIS A 77 -30.88 -2.47 -2.24
N ALA A 78 -31.25 -2.10 -3.47
CA ALA A 78 -30.37 -2.27 -4.63
C ALA A 78 -29.10 -1.41 -4.53
N TRP A 79 -29.26 -0.16 -4.08
CA TRP A 79 -28.12 0.73 -3.81
C TRP A 79 -27.28 0.28 -2.61
N TYR A 80 -27.89 -0.31 -1.58
CA TYR A 80 -27.18 -0.92 -0.46
C TYR A 80 -26.25 -2.04 -0.93
N GLU A 81 -26.76 -3.00 -1.72
CA GLU A 81 -25.96 -4.10 -2.26
C GLU A 81 -24.84 -3.61 -3.19
N ALA A 82 -25.08 -2.55 -3.97
CA ALA A 82 -24.08 -1.97 -4.86
C ALA A 82 -22.98 -1.18 -4.12
N ALA A 83 -23.34 -0.39 -3.09
CA ALA A 83 -22.41 0.51 -2.40
C ALA A 83 -21.65 -0.16 -1.23
N LYS A 84 -22.26 -1.13 -0.55
CA LYS A 84 -21.66 -1.84 0.60
C LYS A 84 -20.27 -2.41 0.29
N PRO A 85 -20.01 -3.08 -0.85
CA PRO A 85 -18.68 -3.62 -1.15
C PRO A 85 -17.58 -2.53 -1.15
N TRP A 86 -17.90 -1.32 -1.61
CA TRP A 86 -16.96 -0.21 -1.69
C TRP A 86 -16.69 0.45 -0.33
N LEU A 87 -17.66 0.44 0.58
CA LEU A 87 -17.47 0.92 1.96
C LEU A 87 -16.52 0.03 2.77
N TRP A 88 -16.57 -1.28 2.52
CA TRP A 88 -15.73 -2.29 3.16
C TRP A 88 -14.41 -2.56 2.41
N HIS A 89 -14.22 -1.97 1.23
CA HIS A 89 -13.05 -2.22 0.38
C HIS A 89 -11.72 -1.87 1.06
N LYS A 90 -11.71 -0.75 1.80
CA LYS A 90 -10.55 -0.22 2.52
C LYS A 90 -10.93 0.00 3.99
N LEU A 91 -10.21 -0.66 4.89
CA LEU A 91 -10.40 -0.58 6.33
C LEU A 91 -9.15 0.01 6.98
N GLU A 92 -9.31 1.21 7.54
CA GLU A 92 -8.28 1.85 8.36
C GLU A 92 -8.64 1.72 9.83
N VAL A 93 -7.79 1.01 10.57
CA VAL A 93 -7.93 0.87 12.02
C VAL A 93 -7.30 2.09 12.69
N ARG A 94 -8.14 2.94 13.28
CA ARG A 94 -7.68 4.18 13.95
C ARG A 94 -7.76 4.07 15.47
N LEU A 95 -8.81 3.44 16.00
CA LEU A 95 -9.06 3.35 17.44
C LEU A 95 -9.26 1.89 17.90
N PRO A 96 -8.95 1.59 19.16
CA PRO A 96 -9.20 0.26 19.72
C PRO A 96 -10.65 -0.22 19.66
N ARG A 97 -11.61 0.66 19.94
CA ARG A 97 -13.03 0.28 19.89
C ARG A 97 -13.47 -0.03 18.46
N THR A 98 -13.01 0.75 17.49
CA THR A 98 -13.29 0.48 16.07
C THR A 98 -12.65 -0.82 15.60
N TRP A 99 -11.49 -1.19 16.14
CA TRP A 99 -10.88 -2.50 15.90
C TRP A 99 -11.76 -3.64 16.43
N LEU A 100 -12.20 -3.56 17.70
CA LEU A 100 -13.04 -4.60 18.29
C LEU A 100 -14.36 -4.76 17.55
N SER A 101 -15.04 -3.65 17.19
CA SER A 101 -16.26 -3.73 16.37
C SER A 101 -16.01 -4.35 14.99
N LEU A 102 -14.84 -4.11 14.39
CA LEU A 102 -14.46 -4.73 13.13
C LEU A 102 -14.18 -6.24 13.30
N VAL A 103 -13.56 -6.64 14.40
CA VAL A 103 -13.41 -8.05 14.76
C VAL A 103 -14.79 -8.70 14.89
N ASP A 104 -15.71 -8.12 15.66
CA ASP A 104 -17.05 -8.69 15.88
C ASP A 104 -17.85 -8.86 14.57
N GLU A 105 -17.75 -7.88 13.66
CA GLU A 105 -18.44 -7.90 12.36
C GLU A 105 -17.81 -8.88 11.36
N ILE A 106 -16.48 -9.05 11.38
CA ILE A 106 -15.75 -9.86 10.41
C ILE A 106 -15.47 -11.26 10.95
N ALA A 107 -14.75 -11.34 12.06
CA ALA A 107 -14.37 -12.57 12.73
C ALA A 107 -15.52 -13.09 13.60
N TRP A 108 -16.09 -14.20 13.18
CA TRP A 108 -17.23 -14.85 13.83
C TRP A 108 -16.87 -15.30 15.27
N ASN A 109 -17.68 -14.92 16.28
CA ASN A 109 -17.59 -15.58 17.58
C ASN A 109 -18.31 -16.94 17.49
N TYR A 110 -17.55 -18.02 17.30
CA TYR A 110 -18.08 -19.39 17.15
C TYR A 110 -18.87 -19.87 18.38
N GLU A 111 -18.77 -19.17 19.51
CA GLU A 111 -19.42 -19.55 20.76
C GLU A 111 -20.93 -19.19 20.83
N GLU A 112 -21.43 -18.19 20.09
CA GLU A 112 -22.81 -17.65 20.29
C GLU A 112 -23.88 -18.13 19.29
N GLU A 113 -23.52 -18.43 18.03
CA GLU A 113 -24.44 -19.00 17.03
C GLU A 113 -23.83 -20.28 16.45
N THR A 114 -24.54 -21.41 16.58
CA THR A 114 -24.05 -22.72 16.10
C THR A 114 -24.00 -22.77 14.56
N VAL A 115 -23.01 -23.50 14.03
CA VAL A 115 -22.86 -23.78 12.58
C VAL A 115 -24.18 -24.27 11.96
N ASP A 116 -24.95 -25.06 12.70
CA ASP A 116 -26.26 -25.58 12.30
C ASP A 116 -27.31 -24.48 12.05
N THR A 117 -27.29 -23.42 12.86
CA THR A 117 -28.20 -22.27 12.72
C THR A 117 -27.88 -21.46 11.46
N VAL A 118 -26.58 -21.28 11.16
CA VAL A 118 -26.11 -20.57 9.96
C VAL A 118 -26.36 -21.40 8.71
N MET A 119 -26.12 -22.71 8.78
CA MET A 119 -26.38 -23.65 7.71
C MET A 119 -27.87 -23.69 7.37
N GLY A 120 -28.76 -23.79 8.37
CA GLY A 120 -30.21 -23.76 8.16
C GLY A 120 -30.70 -22.45 7.52
N LYS A 121 -30.25 -21.29 8.03
CA LYS A 121 -30.60 -19.97 7.43
C LYS A 121 -30.10 -19.85 5.98
N THR A 122 -28.92 -20.41 5.68
CA THR A 122 -28.33 -20.37 4.34
C THR A 122 -29.06 -21.28 3.37
N ILE A 123 -29.34 -22.53 3.77
CA ILE A 123 -30.07 -23.49 2.96
C ILE A 123 -31.45 -22.92 2.60
N ALA A 124 -32.16 -22.32 3.56
CA ALA A 124 -33.43 -21.66 3.31
C ALA A 124 -33.32 -20.48 2.32
N ALA A 125 -32.29 -19.64 2.45
CA ALA A 125 -32.06 -18.52 1.53
C ALA A 125 -31.71 -18.98 0.11
N ALA A 126 -30.94 -20.05 0.00
CA ALA A 126 -30.52 -20.62 -1.26
C ALA A 126 -31.65 -21.38 -1.97
N ALA A 127 -32.47 -22.14 -1.23
CA ALA A 127 -33.68 -22.75 -1.74
C ALA A 127 -34.64 -21.69 -2.30
N LYS A 128 -34.80 -20.56 -1.58
CA LYS A 128 -35.58 -19.41 -2.04
C LYS A 128 -35.03 -18.79 -3.33
N ALA A 129 -33.72 -18.69 -3.48
CA ALA A 129 -33.08 -18.19 -4.70
C ALA A 129 -33.27 -19.13 -5.90
N ALA A 130 -33.14 -20.45 -5.68
CA ALA A 130 -33.36 -21.47 -6.70
C ALA A 130 -34.82 -21.51 -7.23
N LEU A 131 -35.80 -21.22 -6.36
CA LEU A 131 -37.21 -21.10 -6.74
C LEU A 131 -37.48 -19.83 -7.56
N ALA A 132 -36.82 -18.72 -7.21
CA ALA A 132 -36.95 -17.47 -7.97
C ALA A 132 -36.48 -17.63 -9.43
N SER A 133 -35.50 -18.51 -9.68
CA SER A 133 -35.02 -18.85 -11.02
C SER A 133 -35.87 -19.88 -11.78
N SER A 134 -36.75 -20.65 -11.12
CA SER A 134 -37.49 -21.77 -11.73
C SER A 134 -39.00 -21.53 -11.82
N ASN A 135 -39.68 -21.09 -10.74
CA ASN A 135 -41.09 -20.65 -10.76
C ASN A 135 -41.51 -19.97 -9.44
N PRO A 136 -41.94 -18.68 -9.44
CA PRO A 136 -42.12 -17.89 -8.21
C PRO A 136 -43.38 -18.20 -7.37
N HIS A 137 -44.28 -19.08 -7.81
CA HIS A 137 -45.60 -19.28 -7.19
C HIS A 137 -45.81 -20.60 -6.42
N ASP A 138 -44.81 -21.48 -6.36
CA ASP A 138 -44.98 -22.81 -5.74
C ASP A 138 -44.29 -22.92 -4.37
N LYS A 139 -45.04 -22.58 -3.30
CA LYS A 139 -44.57 -22.68 -1.90
C LYS A 139 -44.35 -24.12 -1.44
N GLU A 140 -45.00 -25.10 -2.08
CA GLU A 140 -44.90 -26.51 -1.68
C GLU A 140 -43.66 -27.16 -2.30
N ALA A 141 -43.31 -26.75 -3.53
CA ALA A 141 -42.02 -27.08 -4.13
C ALA A 141 -40.82 -26.54 -3.31
N ALA A 142 -41.01 -25.39 -2.62
CA ALA A 142 -40.00 -24.79 -1.77
C ALA A 142 -39.62 -25.65 -0.57
N LEU A 143 -40.64 -26.12 0.17
CA LEU A 143 -40.46 -26.97 1.34
C LEU A 143 -39.85 -28.32 0.95
N ARG A 144 -40.24 -28.89 -0.20
CA ARG A 144 -39.66 -30.14 -0.72
C ARG A 144 -38.22 -29.98 -1.21
N LEU A 145 -37.83 -28.80 -1.69
CA LEU A 145 -36.45 -28.51 -2.05
C LEU A 145 -35.60 -28.32 -0.80
N GLU A 146 -36.10 -27.57 0.18
CA GLU A 146 -35.47 -27.37 1.49
C GLU A 146 -35.24 -28.72 2.20
N GLU A 147 -36.26 -29.57 2.26
CA GLU A 147 -36.18 -30.92 2.84
C GLU A 147 -35.22 -31.84 2.06
N SER A 148 -35.19 -31.76 0.73
CA SER A 148 -34.22 -32.50 -0.10
C SER A 148 -32.78 -32.02 0.09
N LEU A 149 -32.56 -30.74 0.35
CA LEU A 149 -31.25 -30.18 0.64
C LEU A 149 -30.80 -30.60 2.04
N PHE A 150 -31.66 -30.47 3.05
CA PHE A 150 -31.39 -30.99 4.40
C PHE A 150 -31.04 -32.48 4.39
N ASN A 151 -31.83 -33.32 3.70
CA ASN A 151 -31.56 -34.76 3.58
C ASN A 151 -30.22 -35.08 2.88
N SER A 152 -29.78 -34.26 1.92
CA SER A 152 -28.46 -34.42 1.28
C SER A 152 -27.28 -34.17 2.23
N PHE A 153 -27.51 -33.39 3.30
CA PHE A 153 -26.54 -33.17 4.37
C PHE A 153 -26.67 -34.19 5.51
N ASP A 154 -27.89 -34.70 5.77
CA ASP A 154 -28.20 -35.69 6.81
C ASP A 154 -27.96 -37.16 6.39
N ASP A 155 -27.63 -37.44 5.12
CA ASP A 155 -27.07 -38.72 4.66
C ASP A 155 -25.65 -38.93 5.23
N VAL A 156 -25.58 -39.03 6.54
CA VAL A 156 -24.49 -39.58 7.31
C VAL A 156 -24.77 -41.09 7.39
N PRO A 157 -24.07 -41.98 6.67
CA PRO A 157 -24.14 -43.39 7.06
C PRO A 157 -23.71 -43.50 8.52
N ASP A 158 -24.61 -44.08 9.31
CA ASP A 158 -24.36 -44.58 10.65
C ASP A 158 -23.01 -45.31 10.67
N ASN A 159 -22.26 -45.18 11.77
CA ASN A 159 -20.89 -45.69 11.93
C ASN A 159 -20.78 -47.23 11.92
N SER A 160 -21.79 -47.98 11.45
CA SER A 160 -21.74 -49.41 11.28
C SER A 160 -21.52 -49.78 9.80
N ILE A 161 -20.26 -50.02 9.43
CA ILE A 161 -19.96 -50.72 8.18
C ILE A 161 -20.43 -52.17 8.38
N SER A 162 -21.51 -52.58 7.71
CA SER A 162 -21.82 -54.01 7.57
C SER A 162 -20.68 -54.68 6.77
N PRO A 163 -20.13 -55.81 7.25
CA PRO A 163 -18.95 -56.45 6.66
C PRO A 163 -19.13 -56.95 5.21
N ASP A 164 -20.33 -56.89 4.65
CA ASP A 164 -20.66 -57.43 3.32
C ASP A 164 -20.52 -56.43 2.15
N LEU A 165 -20.17 -55.17 2.38
CA LEU A 165 -19.96 -54.18 1.30
C LEU A 165 -18.47 -53.95 0.95
N LEU A 166 -17.68 -55.02 0.98
CA LEU A 166 -16.31 -55.06 0.49
C LEU A 166 -16.27 -55.41 -1.01
N SER A 167 -16.75 -54.49 -1.86
CA SER A 167 -16.25 -54.36 -3.24
C SER A 167 -16.58 -52.98 -3.81
N PRO A 168 -15.61 -52.23 -4.38
CA PRO A 168 -15.90 -50.91 -4.92
C PRO A 168 -16.43 -51.02 -6.36
N ILE A 169 -17.60 -50.46 -6.61
CA ILE A 169 -17.95 -49.95 -7.95
C ILE A 169 -17.22 -48.61 -8.11
N PRO A 170 -16.52 -48.36 -9.23
CA PRO A 170 -15.90 -47.07 -9.49
C PRO A 170 -16.97 -46.03 -9.79
N SER A 171 -17.40 -45.28 -8.76
CA SER A 171 -18.12 -44.03 -8.97
C SER A 171 -17.14 -42.96 -9.45
N ARG A 172 -17.48 -42.31 -10.57
CA ARG A 172 -16.70 -41.22 -11.19
C ARG A 172 -17.13 -39.84 -10.68
N ASP A 173 -17.98 -39.76 -9.68
CA ASP A 173 -18.45 -38.50 -9.12
C ASP A 173 -17.70 -38.15 -7.83
N PRO A 174 -17.23 -36.89 -7.66
CA PRO A 174 -16.65 -36.46 -6.40
C PRO A 174 -17.71 -36.57 -5.30
N SER A 175 -17.43 -37.35 -4.25
CA SER A 175 -18.34 -37.46 -3.12
C SER A 175 -18.53 -36.08 -2.46
N PRO A 176 -19.75 -35.72 -2.01
CA PRO A 176 -19.96 -34.51 -1.23
C PRO A 176 -19.01 -34.49 -0.03
N ARG A 177 -18.18 -33.44 0.08
CA ARG A 177 -17.21 -33.32 1.18
C ARG A 177 -17.98 -33.15 2.50
N ARG A 178 -17.90 -34.15 3.39
CA ARG A 178 -18.49 -34.12 4.74
C ARG A 178 -17.89 -32.97 5.55
N LEU A 179 -18.73 -32.00 5.92
CA LEU A 179 -18.40 -30.97 6.92
C LEU A 179 -18.42 -31.63 8.31
N ARG A 180 -17.30 -31.58 9.04
CA ARG A 180 -17.22 -32.14 10.40
C ARG A 180 -17.43 -31.03 11.42
N PRO A 181 -18.30 -31.20 12.44
CA PRO A 181 -18.55 -30.19 13.48
C PRO A 181 -17.38 -29.94 14.45
N LYS A 182 -16.18 -30.50 14.20
CA LYS A 182 -15.00 -30.39 15.09
C LYS A 182 -13.76 -29.75 14.45
N SER A 183 -13.78 -29.37 13.17
CA SER A 183 -12.67 -28.64 12.55
C SER A 183 -12.60 -27.24 13.12
N LYS A 184 -11.44 -26.82 13.64
CA LYS A 184 -11.27 -25.52 14.31
C LYS A 184 -11.30 -24.31 13.37
N SER A 185 -11.43 -24.47 12.04
CA SER A 185 -11.28 -23.33 11.11
C SER A 185 -11.85 -23.42 9.66
N PRO A 186 -12.99 -24.07 9.32
CA PRO A 186 -13.58 -23.84 8.00
C PRO A 186 -14.13 -22.43 7.94
N ALA A 187 -13.47 -21.54 7.19
CA ALA A 187 -13.99 -20.21 6.93
C ALA A 187 -15.42 -20.31 6.36
N ARG A 188 -16.34 -19.47 6.85
CA ARG A 188 -17.78 -19.59 6.60
C ARG A 188 -18.12 -19.67 5.11
N TRP A 189 -17.39 -18.94 4.28
CA TRP A 189 -17.58 -18.95 2.84
C TRP A 189 -17.35 -20.35 2.21
N LYS A 190 -16.52 -21.22 2.80
CA LYS A 190 -16.38 -22.63 2.36
C LYS A 190 -17.66 -23.40 2.62
N ILE A 191 -18.29 -23.18 3.78
CA ILE A 191 -19.59 -23.78 4.11
C ILE A 191 -20.64 -23.31 3.09
N LEU A 192 -20.70 -22.01 2.82
CA LEU A 192 -21.61 -21.43 1.82
C LEU A 192 -21.37 -21.97 0.41
N ARG A 193 -20.11 -22.18 0.02
CA ARG A 193 -19.78 -22.75 -1.28
C ARG A 193 -20.14 -24.22 -1.35
N SER A 194 -19.81 -25.04 -0.36
CA SER A 194 -20.22 -26.45 -0.30
C SER A 194 -21.75 -26.58 -0.38
N ILE A 195 -22.48 -25.65 0.25
CA ILE A 195 -23.94 -25.55 0.11
C ILE A 195 -24.33 -25.19 -1.33
N GLY A 196 -23.69 -24.18 -1.93
CA GLY A 196 -23.91 -23.80 -3.32
C GLY A 196 -23.66 -24.94 -4.31
N ASP A 197 -22.55 -25.66 -4.18
CA ASP A 197 -22.16 -26.79 -5.03
C ASP A 197 -23.15 -27.95 -4.87
N ALA A 198 -23.56 -28.27 -3.64
CA ALA A 198 -24.57 -29.30 -3.37
C ALA A 198 -25.94 -28.93 -3.99
N ILE A 199 -26.34 -27.66 -3.90
CA ILE A 199 -27.57 -27.16 -4.52
C ILE A 199 -27.47 -27.26 -6.05
N GLN A 200 -26.33 -26.87 -6.62
CA GLN A 200 -26.10 -26.94 -8.05
C GLN A 200 -26.19 -28.40 -8.55
N ASP A 201 -25.58 -29.36 -7.86
CA ASP A 201 -25.66 -30.79 -8.19
C ASP A 201 -27.11 -31.33 -8.08
N VAL A 202 -27.83 -31.01 -7.00
CA VAL A 202 -29.24 -31.39 -6.85
C VAL A 202 -30.11 -30.81 -7.97
N MET A 203 -29.80 -29.60 -8.43
CA MET A 203 -30.59 -28.89 -9.42
C MET A 203 -30.23 -29.27 -10.85
N GLU A 204 -28.97 -29.60 -11.14
CA GLU A 204 -28.57 -30.23 -12.40
C GLU A 204 -29.26 -31.58 -12.60
N ARG A 205 -29.47 -32.35 -11.51
CA ARG A 205 -30.22 -33.62 -11.55
C ARG A 205 -31.73 -33.42 -11.77
N ARG A 206 -32.33 -32.34 -11.28
CA ARG A 206 -33.78 -32.07 -11.42
C ARG A 206 -34.14 -31.30 -12.69
N THR A 207 -33.33 -30.32 -13.08
CA THR A 207 -33.54 -29.42 -14.22
C THR A 207 -32.19 -29.00 -14.80
N PRO A 208 -31.66 -29.74 -15.79
CA PRO A 208 -30.39 -29.45 -16.43
C PRO A 208 -30.39 -28.05 -17.06
N GLY A 209 -29.32 -27.27 -16.82
CA GLY A 209 -29.12 -25.94 -17.43
C GLY A 209 -29.63 -24.74 -16.61
N VAL A 210 -30.15 -24.95 -15.39
CA VAL A 210 -30.48 -23.87 -14.46
C VAL A 210 -29.24 -23.55 -13.62
N TYR A 211 -28.68 -22.36 -13.80
CA TYR A 211 -27.60 -21.85 -12.95
C TYR A 211 -28.18 -21.27 -11.66
N ILE A 212 -27.73 -21.76 -10.50
CA ILE A 212 -28.15 -21.22 -9.21
C ILE A 212 -27.03 -20.34 -8.65
N PRO A 213 -27.30 -19.06 -8.38
CA PRO A 213 -26.34 -18.18 -7.73
C PRO A 213 -25.90 -18.78 -6.38
N THR A 214 -24.59 -18.80 -6.14
CA THR A 214 -24.03 -19.22 -4.85
C THR A 214 -24.66 -18.38 -3.72
N PRO A 215 -25.05 -18.99 -2.58
CA PRO A 215 -25.68 -18.27 -1.48
C PRO A 215 -24.83 -17.07 -1.05
N SER A 216 -25.44 -15.88 -0.97
CA SER A 216 -24.71 -14.65 -0.62
C SER A 216 -24.29 -14.66 0.85
N ASP A 217 -22.98 -14.64 1.12
CA ASP A 217 -22.48 -14.36 2.46
C ASP A 217 -22.80 -12.92 2.86
N PRO A 218 -23.60 -12.67 3.92
CA PRO A 218 -23.91 -11.31 4.34
C PRO A 218 -22.71 -10.57 4.94
N ARG A 219 -21.64 -11.28 5.32
CA ARG A 219 -20.50 -10.69 6.03
C ARG A 219 -19.57 -9.88 5.14
N PRO A 220 -19.00 -8.80 5.67
CA PRO A 220 -18.26 -7.85 4.85
C PRO A 220 -16.82 -8.27 4.54
N GLY A 221 -16.23 -9.24 5.26
CA GLY A 221 -14.82 -9.62 5.14
C GLY A 221 -14.37 -9.93 3.70
N ARG A 222 -15.24 -10.56 2.89
CA ARG A 222 -14.99 -10.85 1.47
C ARG A 222 -14.79 -9.61 0.59
N PHE A 223 -15.29 -8.44 1.00
CA PHE A 223 -15.16 -7.21 0.23
C PHE A 223 -13.86 -6.47 0.52
N VAL A 224 -13.18 -6.82 1.62
CA VAL A 224 -11.97 -6.16 2.07
C VAL A 224 -10.83 -6.47 1.11
N ARG A 225 -10.20 -5.41 0.59
CA ARG A 225 -8.97 -5.47 -0.21
C ARG A 225 -7.78 -4.89 0.54
N HIS A 226 -8.02 -3.91 1.41
CA HIS A 226 -6.97 -3.19 2.12
C HIS A 226 -7.27 -3.10 3.62
N LEU A 227 -6.33 -3.54 4.45
CA LEU A 227 -6.37 -3.40 5.92
C LEU A 227 -5.12 -2.67 6.40
N ASP A 228 -5.29 -1.53 7.07
CA ASP A 228 -4.19 -0.65 7.46
C ASP A 228 -4.31 -0.17 8.92
N PHE A 229 -3.19 -0.19 9.65
CA PHE A 229 -3.03 0.26 11.04
C PHE A 229 -2.21 1.56 11.18
N ASN A 230 -1.95 2.29 10.10
CA ASN A 230 -1.20 3.56 10.10
C ASN A 230 -1.72 4.63 11.10
N HIS A 231 -3.01 4.62 11.40
CA HIS A 231 -3.61 5.55 12.36
C HIS A 231 -3.77 4.97 13.76
N PHE A 232 -3.52 3.67 13.94
CA PHE A 232 -3.74 2.98 15.20
C PHE A 232 -2.67 3.35 16.23
N ARG A 233 -3.10 3.92 17.36
CA ARG A 233 -2.23 4.17 18.51
C ARG A 233 -3.01 3.93 19.81
N THR A 234 -2.30 3.43 20.82
CA THR A 234 -2.84 3.26 22.19
C THR A 234 -2.33 4.34 23.15
N ILE A 235 -1.40 5.20 22.71
CA ILE A 235 -0.88 6.34 23.48
C ILE A 235 -2.00 7.33 23.77
N GLY A 236 -2.08 7.79 25.03
CA GLY A 236 -3.07 8.76 25.49
C GLY A 236 -4.29 8.17 26.19
N MET A 237 -4.44 6.84 26.20
CA MET A 237 -5.57 6.14 26.84
C MET A 237 -5.45 5.99 28.37
N ARG A 238 -4.38 6.51 28.99
CA ARG A 238 -4.11 6.43 30.45
C ARG A 238 -4.16 5.01 31.02
N ARG A 239 -3.73 4.01 30.25
CA ARG A 239 -3.63 2.61 30.69
C ARG A 239 -2.34 2.39 31.45
N SER A 240 -2.34 1.51 32.45
CA SER A 240 -1.10 1.08 33.09
C SER A 240 -0.28 0.23 32.12
N VAL A 241 1.04 0.11 32.35
CA VAL A 241 1.91 -0.76 31.55
C VAL A 241 1.41 -2.21 31.62
N GLU A 242 1.00 -2.66 32.81
CA GLU A 242 0.44 -4.00 33.03
C GLU A 242 -0.86 -4.23 32.26
N GLU A 243 -1.77 -3.25 32.26
CA GLU A 243 -3.04 -3.32 31.51
C GLU A 243 -2.80 -3.31 29.99
N GLY A 244 -1.80 -2.55 29.53
CA GLY A 244 -1.36 -2.52 28.14
C GLY A 244 -0.74 -3.85 27.67
N VAL A 245 -0.13 -4.62 28.57
CA VAL A 245 0.43 -5.94 28.27
C VAL A 245 -0.63 -7.04 28.35
N ASN A 246 -1.45 -7.06 29.41
CA ASN A 246 -2.39 -8.14 29.70
C ASN A 246 -3.74 -8.00 29.00
N SER A 247 -4.10 -6.80 28.50
CA SER A 247 -5.38 -6.54 27.85
C SER A 247 -5.18 -5.76 26.55
N ARG A 248 -4.44 -6.37 25.61
CA ARG A 248 -4.25 -5.79 24.28
C ARG A 248 -5.55 -5.82 23.48
N PHE A 249 -5.77 -4.75 22.72
CA PHE A 249 -6.91 -4.67 21.81
C PHE A 249 -6.63 -5.44 20.52
N VAL A 250 -5.44 -5.22 19.94
CA VAL A 250 -4.94 -5.97 18.80
C VAL A 250 -4.07 -7.10 19.33
N THR A 251 -4.50 -8.34 19.11
CA THR A 251 -3.81 -9.58 19.52
C THR A 251 -3.60 -10.45 18.29
N GLY A 252 -2.64 -11.37 18.32
CA GLY A 252 -2.38 -12.31 17.23
C GLY A 252 -3.64 -13.06 16.83
N ASP A 253 -4.33 -13.68 17.80
CA ASP A 253 -5.55 -14.46 17.56
C ASP A 253 -6.66 -13.65 16.88
N ARG A 254 -6.85 -12.38 17.26
CA ARG A 254 -7.87 -11.51 16.64
C ARG A 254 -7.49 -11.14 15.21
N VAL A 255 -6.22 -10.82 14.98
CA VAL A 255 -5.73 -10.50 13.63
C VAL A 255 -5.83 -11.74 12.74
N GLU A 256 -5.39 -12.89 13.20
CA GLU A 256 -5.50 -14.17 12.50
C GLU A 256 -6.96 -14.47 12.14
N ALA A 257 -7.88 -14.41 13.11
CA ALA A 257 -9.30 -14.67 12.88
C ALA A 257 -9.92 -13.73 11.83
N VAL A 258 -9.55 -12.45 11.86
CA VAL A 258 -9.99 -11.47 10.86
C VAL A 258 -9.42 -11.80 9.48
N LEU A 259 -8.13 -12.14 9.38
CA LEU A 259 -7.49 -12.48 8.10
C LEU A 259 -8.08 -13.73 7.45
N LYS A 260 -8.47 -14.73 8.25
CA LYS A 260 -9.14 -15.96 7.76
C LYS A 260 -10.46 -15.67 7.03
N GLU A 261 -11.13 -14.56 7.37
CA GLU A 261 -12.40 -14.11 6.78
C GLU A 261 -12.25 -13.00 5.71
N MET A 262 -11.01 -12.68 5.30
CA MET A 262 -10.71 -11.67 4.26
C MET A 262 -10.06 -12.28 3.01
N PRO A 263 -10.70 -13.23 2.29
CA PRO A 263 -10.06 -13.98 1.20
C PRO A 263 -9.58 -13.09 0.04
N ASN A 264 -10.17 -11.91 -0.15
CA ASN A 264 -9.84 -11.00 -1.24
C ASN A 264 -8.83 -9.91 -0.87
N MET A 265 -8.33 -9.85 0.37
CA MET A 265 -7.33 -8.86 0.77
C MET A 265 -6.13 -8.89 -0.19
N THR A 266 -5.52 -7.76 -0.50
CA THR A 266 -4.29 -7.69 -1.32
C THR A 266 -3.26 -6.74 -0.72
N ALA A 267 -3.66 -5.86 0.20
CA ALA A 267 -2.77 -4.92 0.87
C ALA A 267 -2.93 -4.98 2.40
N PHE A 268 -1.80 -5.03 3.11
CA PHE A 268 -1.75 -5.05 4.57
C PHE A 268 -0.71 -4.07 5.12
N GLY A 269 -1.14 -3.12 5.94
CA GLY A 269 -0.29 -2.11 6.58
C GLY A 269 -0.21 -2.31 8.10
N ALA A 270 1.00 -2.49 8.61
CA ALA A 270 1.31 -2.58 10.03
C ALA A 270 2.23 -1.43 10.48
N THR A 271 2.27 -1.22 11.79
CA THR A 271 3.12 -0.21 12.44
C THR A 271 3.70 -0.76 13.74
N GLU A 272 4.63 -0.02 14.33
CA GLU A 272 5.21 -0.31 15.64
C GLU A 272 4.18 -0.38 16.78
N TYR A 273 2.94 0.09 16.57
CA TYR A 273 1.89 0.08 17.59
C TYR A 273 1.06 -1.21 17.61
N MET A 274 1.15 -2.02 16.56
CA MET A 274 0.42 -3.29 16.44
C MET A 274 1.33 -4.49 16.17
N ASP A 275 2.62 -4.27 15.96
CA ASP A 275 3.61 -5.32 15.64
C ASP A 275 3.66 -6.46 16.67
N GLY A 276 3.28 -6.21 17.93
CA GLY A 276 3.12 -7.23 18.95
C GLY A 276 1.99 -8.25 18.69
N ALA A 277 1.19 -8.06 17.65
CA ALA A 277 0.17 -8.99 17.16
C ALA A 277 0.60 -9.74 15.88
N LEU A 278 1.76 -9.41 15.29
CA LEU A 278 2.30 -10.11 14.12
C LEU A 278 2.99 -11.41 14.55
N THR A 279 2.20 -12.37 15.03
CA THR A 279 2.65 -13.71 15.41
C THR A 279 2.87 -14.61 14.19
N LEU A 280 3.51 -15.78 14.37
CA LEU A 280 3.75 -16.72 13.27
C LEU A 280 2.45 -17.13 12.53
N PRO A 281 1.33 -17.45 13.22
CA PRO A 281 0.05 -17.71 12.55
C PRO A 281 -0.42 -16.53 11.67
N VAL A 282 -0.24 -15.29 12.13
CA VAL A 282 -0.58 -14.09 11.34
C VAL A 282 0.30 -13.99 10.10
N LEU A 283 1.62 -14.21 10.21
CA LEU A 283 2.52 -14.21 9.05
C LEU A 283 2.17 -15.33 8.07
N ASN A 284 1.77 -16.51 8.56
CA ASN A 284 1.31 -17.62 7.74
C ASN A 284 0.00 -17.30 6.99
N GLU A 285 -0.94 -16.60 7.63
CA GLU A 285 -2.16 -16.13 6.97
C GLU A 285 -1.88 -15.06 5.91
N LEU A 286 -0.89 -14.19 6.15
CA LEU A 286 -0.51 -13.14 5.23
C LEU A 286 0.27 -13.68 4.02
N PHE A 287 1.39 -14.37 4.23
CA PHE A 287 2.32 -14.67 3.15
C PHE A 287 2.00 -15.96 2.41
N LEU A 288 1.40 -16.96 3.06
CA LEU A 288 1.14 -18.24 2.41
C LEU A 288 -0.18 -18.25 1.64
N ARG A 289 -0.93 -17.15 1.57
CA ARG A 289 -2.20 -17.06 0.86
C ARG A 289 -2.03 -16.96 -0.66
N GLY A 290 -2.95 -17.57 -1.40
CA GLY A 290 -2.96 -17.61 -2.86
C GLY A 290 -1.96 -18.60 -3.46
N ALA A 291 -1.21 -18.18 -4.48
CA ALA A 291 -0.24 -19.02 -5.19
C ALA A 291 0.80 -19.73 -4.28
N PRO A 292 1.34 -19.09 -3.22
CA PRO A 292 2.21 -19.76 -2.23
C PRO A 292 1.61 -20.98 -1.53
N SER A 293 0.28 -21.07 -1.41
CA SER A 293 -0.41 -22.27 -0.91
C SER A 293 -0.55 -23.39 -1.94
N GLY A 294 -0.08 -23.17 -3.16
CA GLY A 294 -0.20 -24.08 -4.30
C GLY A 294 0.72 -25.32 -4.28
N GLY A 295 1.29 -25.68 -3.12
CA GLY A 295 2.11 -26.89 -2.96
C GLY A 295 1.44 -28.15 -3.52
N ARG A 296 2.25 -29.08 -4.05
CA ARG A 296 1.79 -30.22 -4.87
C ARG A 296 0.63 -30.96 -4.22
N GLY A 297 -0.40 -31.19 -5.04
CA GLY A 297 -1.57 -31.96 -4.67
C GLY A 297 -1.22 -33.31 -4.07
N ARG A 298 -2.02 -33.69 -3.07
CA ARG A 298 -2.16 -35.02 -2.45
C ARG A 298 -1.41 -36.15 -3.18
N PRO A 299 -0.53 -36.92 -2.52
CA PRO A 299 -0.34 -38.31 -2.90
C PRO A 299 -1.70 -38.98 -2.70
N SER A 300 -2.50 -39.04 -3.75
CA SER A 300 -3.74 -39.80 -3.78
C SER A 300 -3.39 -41.27 -3.67
N ARG A 301 -3.21 -41.75 -2.43
CA ARG A 301 -3.28 -43.13 -1.91
C ARG A 301 -2.27 -43.33 -0.77
N GLY A 302 -2.72 -43.13 0.46
CA GLY A 302 -2.05 -43.64 1.63
C GLY A 302 -2.90 -43.42 2.86
N ARG A 303 -3.48 -44.48 3.42
CA ARG A 303 -3.95 -44.48 4.81
C ARG A 303 -2.71 -44.42 5.71
N ALA A 304 -2.11 -43.25 5.84
CA ALA A 304 -1.29 -42.95 7.00
C ALA A 304 -2.26 -42.40 8.07
N LEU A 305 -2.07 -42.79 9.33
CA LEU A 305 -2.68 -42.13 10.46
C LEU A 305 -2.16 -40.69 10.45
N VAL A 306 -2.95 -39.76 9.89
CA VAL A 306 -2.64 -38.33 9.90
C VAL A 306 -2.93 -37.85 11.32
N ASP A 307 -1.94 -37.26 11.99
CA ASP A 307 -2.13 -36.65 13.30
C ASP A 307 -3.13 -35.48 13.17
N SER A 308 -3.89 -35.18 14.24
CA SER A 308 -4.92 -34.12 14.17
C SER A 308 -4.36 -32.75 13.79
N HIS A 309 -3.08 -32.49 14.12
CA HIS A 309 -2.40 -31.24 13.79
C HIS A 309 -2.12 -31.10 12.28
N ASP A 310 -1.65 -32.18 11.63
CA ASP A 310 -1.38 -32.21 10.19
C ASP A 310 -2.66 -32.02 9.37
N GLN A 311 -3.80 -32.46 9.91
CA GLN A 311 -5.10 -32.29 9.30
C GLN A 311 -5.57 -30.82 9.35
N ASP A 312 -5.41 -30.13 10.48
CA ASP A 312 -5.78 -28.72 10.64
C ASP A 312 -4.93 -27.82 9.71
N GLU A 313 -3.62 -28.09 9.59
CA GLU A 313 -2.74 -27.35 8.68
C GLU A 313 -3.10 -27.53 7.19
N GLU A 314 -3.51 -28.73 6.79
CA GLU A 314 -3.98 -29.02 5.43
C GLU A 314 -5.27 -28.25 5.11
N GLU A 315 -6.21 -28.19 6.05
CA GLU A 315 -7.45 -27.42 5.88
C GLU A 315 -7.18 -25.91 5.73
N ASP A 316 -6.25 -25.38 6.52
CA ASP A 316 -5.79 -24.00 6.43
C ASP A 316 -5.00 -23.73 5.14
N ARG A 317 -4.23 -24.70 4.64
CA ARG A 317 -3.56 -24.62 3.33
C ARG A 317 -4.57 -24.58 2.19
N GLU A 318 -5.55 -25.49 2.17
CA GLU A 318 -6.64 -25.48 1.19
C GLU A 318 -7.39 -24.15 1.21
N ARG A 319 -7.63 -23.56 2.39
CA ARG A 319 -8.32 -22.26 2.52
C ARG A 319 -7.49 -21.13 1.93
N ARG A 320 -6.22 -21.05 2.30
CA ARG A 320 -5.29 -20.02 1.83
C ARG A 320 -5.11 -20.08 0.32
N ARG A 321 -5.13 -21.27 -0.29
CA ARG A 321 -5.07 -21.47 -1.76
C ARG A 321 -6.17 -20.73 -2.53
N GLU A 322 -7.31 -20.49 -1.90
CA GLU A 322 -8.45 -19.81 -2.52
C GLU A 322 -8.48 -18.30 -2.27
N CYS A 323 -7.59 -17.82 -1.41
CA CYS A 323 -7.40 -16.39 -1.20
C CYS A 323 -6.63 -15.78 -2.37
N LYS A 324 -6.76 -14.46 -2.53
CA LYS A 324 -5.87 -13.71 -3.42
C LYS A 324 -4.49 -13.58 -2.82
N ASP A 325 -3.47 -13.60 -3.68
CA ASP A 325 -2.11 -13.25 -3.30
C ASP A 325 -2.07 -11.84 -2.70
N LEU A 326 -1.14 -11.61 -1.75
CA LEU A 326 -0.81 -10.25 -1.35
C LEU A 326 -0.05 -9.56 -2.48
N GLU A 327 -0.43 -8.31 -2.74
CA GLU A 327 0.22 -7.40 -3.69
C GLU A 327 1.12 -6.40 -2.96
N ALA A 328 0.74 -5.99 -1.75
CA ALA A 328 1.45 -4.97 -0.97
C ALA A 328 1.48 -5.27 0.53
N VAL A 329 2.65 -5.08 1.14
CA VAL A 329 2.82 -5.15 2.60
C VAL A 329 3.68 -3.99 3.08
N ASP A 330 3.23 -3.29 4.11
CA ASP A 330 4.01 -2.28 4.82
C ASP A 330 4.22 -2.70 6.28
N LEU A 331 5.47 -2.93 6.67
CA LEU A 331 5.90 -3.27 8.03
C LEU A 331 6.72 -2.13 8.65
N THR A 332 6.50 -0.89 8.19
CA THR A 332 7.25 0.28 8.65
C THR A 332 7.24 0.36 10.18
N GLY A 333 8.43 0.38 10.77
CA GLY A 333 8.65 0.53 12.21
C GLY A 333 8.48 -0.74 13.04
N CYS A 334 8.06 -1.87 12.48
CA CYS A 334 7.87 -3.12 13.25
C CYS A 334 9.20 -3.64 13.82
N VAL A 335 9.31 -3.70 15.14
CA VAL A 335 10.55 -4.04 15.87
C VAL A 335 10.33 -4.86 17.15
N SER A 336 9.09 -5.16 17.52
CA SER A 336 8.78 -5.93 18.74
C SER A 336 9.40 -7.33 18.71
N ALA A 337 9.72 -7.85 19.90
CA ALA A 337 10.26 -9.21 20.03
C ALA A 337 9.31 -10.28 19.48
N VAL A 338 7.99 -10.09 19.60
CA VAL A 338 6.98 -11.01 19.05
C VAL A 338 7.10 -11.08 17.53
N PHE A 339 7.10 -9.93 16.87
CA PHE A 339 7.26 -9.86 15.41
C PHE A 339 8.62 -10.41 14.96
N VAL A 340 9.71 -10.07 15.65
CA VAL A 340 11.05 -10.52 15.28
C VAL A 340 11.20 -12.03 15.37
N ASN A 341 10.66 -12.64 16.43
CA ASN A 341 10.65 -14.09 16.59
C ASN A 341 9.76 -14.74 15.53
N ALA A 342 8.53 -14.26 15.36
CA ALA A 342 7.61 -14.78 14.34
C ALA A 342 8.18 -14.71 12.93
N PHE A 343 8.83 -13.59 12.56
CA PHE A 343 9.48 -13.43 11.26
C PHE A 343 10.65 -14.40 11.10
N THR A 344 11.46 -14.56 12.15
CA THR A 344 12.57 -15.52 12.16
C THR A 344 12.08 -16.94 11.96
N ASP A 345 11.05 -17.33 12.70
CA ASP A 345 10.43 -18.66 12.61
C ASP A 345 9.83 -18.88 11.23
N PHE A 346 9.09 -17.89 10.70
CA PHE A 346 8.53 -17.95 9.34
C PHE A 346 9.60 -18.21 8.28
N VAL A 347 10.71 -17.47 8.31
CA VAL A 347 11.81 -17.64 7.35
C VAL A 347 12.50 -19.00 7.53
N ASN A 348 12.75 -19.43 8.76
CA ASN A 348 13.34 -20.75 9.03
C ASN A 348 12.45 -21.89 8.54
N THR A 349 11.14 -21.78 8.75
CA THR A 349 10.19 -22.85 8.41
C THR A 349 9.89 -22.93 6.93
N HIS A 350 9.87 -21.79 6.22
CA HIS A 350 9.32 -21.73 4.86
C HIS A 350 10.31 -21.35 3.76
N LEU A 351 11.44 -20.71 4.09
CA LEU A 351 12.35 -20.13 3.09
C LEU A 351 13.81 -20.59 3.21
N LEU A 352 14.20 -21.17 4.34
CA LEU A 352 15.51 -21.76 4.52
C LEU A 352 15.41 -23.28 4.43
N ASP A 353 16.30 -23.90 3.66
CA ASP A 353 16.45 -25.34 3.62
C ASP A 353 16.97 -25.82 4.98
N ASN A 354 16.29 -26.77 5.62
CA ASN A 354 16.70 -27.30 6.91
C ASN A 354 17.88 -28.28 6.70
N PRO A 355 19.12 -27.96 7.09
CA PRO A 355 20.25 -28.86 6.86
C PRO A 355 20.18 -30.15 7.69
N ASP A 356 19.30 -30.22 8.69
CA ASP A 356 19.19 -31.36 9.60
C ASP A 356 18.36 -32.53 9.04
N SER A 357 17.79 -32.44 7.83
CA SER A 357 17.11 -33.59 7.21
C SER A 357 18.07 -34.62 6.60
N ASP A 358 19.38 -34.34 6.57
CA ASP A 358 20.39 -35.16 5.89
C ASP A 358 21.51 -35.70 6.82
N SER A 359 21.29 -35.77 8.14
CA SER A 359 22.24 -36.47 9.02
C SER A 359 21.60 -37.39 10.06
N SER A 360 21.90 -38.69 9.88
CA SER A 360 21.86 -39.79 10.86
C SER A 360 20.51 -40.38 11.31
N ASP A 361 19.81 -41.04 10.38
CA ASP A 361 19.10 -42.29 10.70
C ASP A 361 19.72 -43.43 9.85
N GLU A 362 20.93 -43.84 10.22
CA GLU A 362 21.34 -45.21 9.94
C GLU A 362 20.58 -46.11 10.91
N ASP A 363 19.55 -46.77 10.37
CA ASP A 363 19.05 -48.11 10.76
C ASP A 363 17.53 -48.17 10.99
N SER A 364 16.76 -48.21 9.89
CA SER A 364 15.63 -49.15 9.73
C SER A 364 14.94 -48.94 8.38
N GLY A 365 15.12 -49.90 7.47
CA GLY A 365 14.63 -49.80 6.10
C GLY A 365 13.11 -49.68 5.97
N ARG A 366 12.64 -48.56 5.41
CA ARG A 366 11.44 -48.50 4.56
C ARG A 366 11.58 -47.36 3.56
N ARG A 367 11.83 -47.75 2.31
CA ARG A 367 12.08 -46.92 1.14
C ARG A 367 11.01 -45.81 0.95
N SER A 368 11.32 -44.57 1.34
CA SER A 368 10.73 -43.38 0.73
C SER A 368 11.55 -43.03 -0.51
N ARG A 369 11.05 -43.42 -1.68
CA ARG A 369 11.69 -43.14 -2.97
C ARG A 369 11.29 -41.73 -3.43
N HIS A 370 12.25 -40.82 -3.35
CA HIS A 370 12.43 -39.62 -4.20
C HIS A 370 11.27 -38.62 -4.27
N ALA A 371 11.34 -37.57 -3.45
CA ALA A 371 10.80 -36.26 -3.83
C ALA A 371 11.82 -35.57 -4.76
N PRO A 372 11.41 -35.09 -5.95
CA PRO A 372 12.30 -34.38 -6.86
C PRO A 372 12.45 -32.91 -6.44
N LEU A 373 13.69 -32.46 -6.20
CA LEU A 373 14.18 -31.06 -6.18
C LEU A 373 13.11 -30.02 -5.80
N ASP A 374 13.01 -29.68 -4.52
CA ASP A 374 12.09 -28.65 -4.04
C ASP A 374 12.43 -27.29 -4.68
N GLU A 375 11.54 -26.79 -5.53
CA GLU A 375 11.61 -25.41 -5.99
C GLU A 375 11.39 -24.50 -4.78
N PRO A 376 12.24 -23.48 -4.57
CA PRO A 376 12.13 -22.59 -3.42
C PRO A 376 10.77 -21.88 -3.41
N LEU A 377 10.17 -21.74 -2.22
CA LEU A 377 8.91 -21.03 -2.07
C LEU A 377 9.06 -19.57 -2.54
N THR A 378 8.20 -19.16 -3.46
CA THR A 378 8.16 -17.78 -3.97
C THR A 378 6.78 -17.17 -3.80
N PHE A 379 6.72 -15.84 -3.79
CA PHE A 379 5.49 -15.08 -3.64
C PHE A 379 5.29 -14.18 -4.88
N PRO A 380 4.81 -14.74 -6.01
CA PRO A 380 4.76 -14.04 -7.29
C PRO A 380 3.78 -12.86 -7.32
N GLY A 381 2.75 -12.87 -6.46
CA GLY A 381 1.80 -11.78 -6.36
C GLY A 381 2.33 -10.52 -5.67
N LEU A 382 3.36 -10.62 -4.82
CA LEU A 382 3.84 -9.47 -4.04
C LEU A 382 4.66 -8.53 -4.93
N GLN A 383 4.19 -7.29 -5.05
CA GLN A 383 4.77 -6.27 -5.92
C GLN A 383 5.36 -5.09 -5.12
N ARG A 384 4.92 -4.88 -3.89
CA ARG A 384 5.28 -3.69 -3.10
C ARG A 384 5.58 -4.07 -1.66
N LEU A 385 6.78 -3.73 -1.20
CA LEU A 385 7.26 -4.11 0.14
C LEU A 385 7.88 -2.90 0.85
N GLY A 386 7.27 -2.51 1.97
CA GLY A 386 7.79 -1.52 2.90
C GLY A 386 8.38 -2.18 4.14
N MET A 387 9.69 -2.04 4.37
CA MET A 387 10.39 -2.54 5.56
C MET A 387 11.12 -1.42 6.31
N ARG A 388 10.72 -0.17 6.10
CA ARG A 388 11.40 0.98 6.68
C ARG A 388 11.52 0.85 8.20
N GLY A 389 12.72 0.96 8.72
CA GLY A 389 12.97 0.94 10.16
C GLY A 389 12.83 -0.43 10.83
N VAL A 390 12.66 -1.52 10.05
CA VAL A 390 12.67 -2.91 10.54
C VAL A 390 14.12 -3.35 10.85
N LYS A 391 14.72 -2.69 11.85
CA LYS A 391 16.15 -2.80 12.18
C LYS A 391 16.50 -4.02 13.03
N SER A 392 15.51 -4.67 13.64
CA SER A 392 15.72 -5.80 14.55
C SER A 392 15.96 -7.12 13.82
N ILE A 393 15.49 -7.25 12.59
CA ILE A 393 15.66 -8.45 11.77
C ILE A 393 17.12 -8.60 11.31
N LEU A 394 17.65 -9.81 11.41
CA LEU A 394 19.03 -10.13 11.05
C LEU A 394 19.16 -10.39 9.53
N PRO A 395 20.32 -10.08 8.92
CA PRO A 395 20.53 -10.28 7.47
C PRO A 395 20.23 -11.68 6.97
N ARG A 396 20.59 -12.72 7.75
CA ARG A 396 20.34 -14.13 7.41
C ARG A 396 18.85 -14.49 7.25
N TYR A 397 17.95 -13.68 7.81
CA TYR A 397 16.50 -13.84 7.64
C TYR A 397 15.93 -12.83 6.64
N LEU A 398 16.46 -11.60 6.65
CA LEU A 398 16.06 -10.55 5.73
C LEU A 398 16.33 -10.91 4.26
N GLY A 399 17.50 -11.47 3.97
CA GLY A 399 17.91 -11.83 2.61
C GLY A 399 16.96 -12.84 1.94
N PRO A 400 16.80 -14.06 2.50
CA PRO A 400 15.90 -15.07 1.95
C PRO A 400 14.47 -14.57 1.79
N PHE A 401 13.98 -13.78 2.75
CA PHE A 401 12.65 -13.18 2.67
C PHE A 401 12.50 -12.27 1.45
N ILE A 402 13.41 -11.32 1.23
CA ILE A 402 13.29 -10.39 0.10
C ILE A 402 13.48 -11.11 -1.24
N LEU A 403 14.41 -12.07 -1.30
CA LEU A 403 14.71 -12.83 -2.52
C LEU A 403 13.54 -13.73 -2.98
N ALA A 404 12.59 -14.03 -2.10
CA ALA A 404 11.40 -14.80 -2.42
C ALA A 404 10.33 -14.02 -3.23
N PHE A 405 10.55 -12.72 -3.51
CA PHE A 405 9.59 -11.85 -4.21
C PHE A 405 10.04 -11.52 -5.65
N PRO A 406 9.68 -12.34 -6.67
CA PRO A 406 10.20 -12.16 -8.02
C PRO A 406 9.60 -10.98 -8.78
N SER A 407 8.49 -10.41 -8.29
CA SER A 407 7.66 -9.40 -9.00
C SER A 407 7.70 -8.02 -8.36
N LEU A 408 8.65 -7.72 -7.45
CA LEU A 408 8.67 -6.41 -6.80
C LEU A 408 8.92 -5.29 -7.81
N THR A 409 8.16 -4.22 -7.62
CA THR A 409 8.26 -2.94 -8.30
C THR A 409 8.59 -1.80 -7.34
N HIS A 410 8.20 -1.93 -6.07
CA HIS A 410 8.43 -0.93 -5.02
C HIS A 410 9.09 -1.60 -3.82
N LEU A 411 10.27 -1.13 -3.43
CA LEU A 411 11.06 -1.71 -2.35
C LEU A 411 11.65 -0.62 -1.45
N ASP A 412 11.17 -0.54 -0.20
CA ASP A 412 11.73 0.34 0.83
C ASP A 412 12.45 -0.49 1.91
N LEU A 413 13.79 -0.49 1.87
CA LEU A 413 14.66 -1.13 2.86
C LEU A 413 15.31 -0.11 3.80
N SER A 414 14.82 1.13 3.82
CA SER A 414 15.43 2.22 4.56
C SER A 414 15.56 1.90 6.05
N GLY A 415 16.74 2.11 6.64
CA GLY A 415 16.98 1.84 8.06
C GLY A 415 16.90 0.37 8.48
N THR A 416 16.97 -0.57 7.54
CA THR A 416 17.13 -2.00 7.81
C THR A 416 18.61 -2.39 7.93
N ARG A 417 18.88 -3.67 8.16
CA ARG A 417 20.23 -4.25 8.22
C ARG A 417 20.66 -4.94 6.91
N VAL A 418 20.08 -4.56 5.76
CA VAL A 418 20.48 -5.09 4.45
C VAL A 418 22.00 -4.99 4.23
N THR A 419 22.61 -6.07 3.75
CA THR A 419 24.06 -6.19 3.52
C THR A 419 24.39 -6.13 2.02
N PRO A 420 25.66 -5.87 1.65
CA PRO A 420 26.12 -5.95 0.27
C PRO A 420 25.71 -7.26 -0.43
N ASP A 421 25.93 -8.42 0.22
CA ASP A 421 25.60 -9.73 -0.36
C ASP A 421 24.11 -9.88 -0.72
N ILE A 422 23.21 -9.31 0.09
CA ILE A 422 21.77 -9.32 -0.19
C ILE A 422 21.47 -8.45 -1.41
N LEU A 423 22.09 -7.27 -1.49
CA LEU A 423 21.89 -6.35 -2.62
C LEU A 423 22.46 -6.93 -3.92
N ASP A 424 23.58 -7.63 -3.84
CA ASP A 424 24.22 -8.32 -4.95
C ASP A 424 23.33 -9.46 -5.46
N SER A 425 22.82 -10.29 -4.54
CA SER A 425 21.87 -11.37 -4.86
C SER A 425 20.57 -10.83 -5.49
N LEU A 426 20.06 -9.70 -5.00
CA LEU A 426 18.93 -9.01 -5.62
C LEU A 426 19.29 -8.54 -7.03
N GLY A 427 20.49 -8.00 -7.22
CA GLY A 427 20.96 -7.47 -8.48
C GLY A 427 21.13 -8.51 -9.59
N GLU A 428 21.33 -9.77 -9.22
CA GLU A 428 21.42 -10.91 -10.15
C GLU A 428 20.05 -11.41 -10.63
N SER A 429 18.96 -10.99 -9.99
CA SER A 429 17.61 -11.41 -10.35
C SER A 429 17.23 -11.04 -11.77
N GLN A 430 16.78 -12.04 -12.54
CA GLN A 430 16.34 -11.84 -13.92
C GLN A 430 14.89 -11.38 -14.03
N THR A 431 14.07 -11.60 -13.00
CA THR A 431 12.63 -11.28 -12.98
C THR A 431 12.32 -9.93 -12.36
N LEU A 432 13.11 -9.51 -11.37
CA LEU A 432 12.86 -8.30 -10.57
C LEU A 432 13.02 -7.02 -11.41
N ARG A 433 12.04 -6.11 -11.36
CA ARG A 433 12.08 -4.82 -12.09
C ARG A 433 11.53 -3.71 -11.21
N LEU A 434 12.45 -3.00 -10.54
CA LEU A 434 12.09 -1.93 -9.61
C LEU A 434 11.78 -0.63 -10.36
N LYS A 435 10.66 -0.01 -9.98
CA LYS A 435 10.26 1.35 -10.33
C LYS A 435 10.61 2.35 -9.21
N SER A 436 10.52 1.91 -7.96
CA SER A 436 10.83 2.71 -6.78
C SER A 436 11.73 1.95 -5.80
N LEU A 437 12.82 2.59 -5.40
CA LEU A 437 13.83 2.03 -4.51
C LEU A 437 14.21 3.03 -3.42
N ALA A 438 14.12 2.60 -2.16
CA ALA A 438 14.61 3.37 -1.02
C ALA A 438 15.61 2.55 -0.19
N LEU A 439 16.83 3.07 -0.08
CA LEU A 439 17.94 2.52 0.71
C LEU A 439 18.46 3.56 1.73
N ALA A 440 17.58 4.46 2.17
CA ALA A 440 17.96 5.54 3.08
C ALA A 440 18.47 4.98 4.41
N ARG A 441 19.59 5.50 4.91
CA ARG A 441 20.19 5.10 6.21
C ARG A 441 20.46 3.60 6.37
N CYS A 442 20.74 2.88 5.29
CA CYS A 442 21.18 1.49 5.35
C CYS A 442 22.67 1.40 5.74
N ILE A 443 22.95 1.41 7.05
CA ILE A 443 24.31 1.54 7.62
C ILE A 443 25.31 0.43 7.28
N LYS A 444 24.85 -0.70 6.72
CA LYS A 444 25.70 -1.84 6.34
C LYS A 444 26.10 -1.84 4.87
N LEU A 445 25.48 -0.99 4.04
CA LEU A 445 25.82 -0.91 2.62
C LEU A 445 27.10 -0.10 2.42
N THR A 446 27.83 -0.43 1.37
CA THR A 446 29.05 0.25 0.95
C THR A 446 28.81 1.01 -0.34
N SER A 447 29.71 1.95 -0.66
CA SER A 447 29.65 2.65 -1.94
C SER A 447 29.67 1.70 -3.14
N ASP A 448 30.48 0.64 -3.07
CA ASP A 448 30.72 -0.28 -4.17
C ASP A 448 29.45 -1.09 -4.51
N CYS A 449 28.78 -1.68 -3.51
CA CYS A 449 27.58 -2.46 -3.78
C CYS A 449 26.42 -1.60 -4.29
N ILE A 450 26.28 -0.36 -3.81
CA ILE A 450 25.28 0.58 -4.34
C ILE A 450 25.58 0.92 -5.79
N LYS A 451 26.85 1.20 -6.13
CA LYS A 451 27.26 1.44 -7.52
C LYS A 451 26.95 0.23 -8.40
N ARG A 452 27.33 -0.98 -7.98
CA ARG A 452 27.10 -2.21 -8.78
C ARG A 452 25.61 -2.46 -8.99
N PHE A 453 24.79 -2.27 -7.95
CA PHE A 453 23.34 -2.44 -8.04
C PHE A 453 22.67 -1.40 -8.95
N LEU A 454 23.11 -0.15 -8.94
CA LEU A 454 22.51 0.91 -9.75
C LEU A 454 23.05 0.96 -11.18
N VAL A 455 24.31 0.60 -11.41
CA VAL A 455 24.97 0.71 -12.72
C VAL A 455 24.91 -0.61 -13.49
N ASP A 456 25.21 -1.72 -12.82
CA ASP A 456 25.50 -2.99 -13.50
C ASP A 456 24.28 -3.95 -13.49
N SER A 457 23.31 -3.76 -12.60
CA SER A 457 22.14 -4.65 -12.48
C SER A 457 20.99 -4.29 -13.44
N PRO A 458 20.33 -5.30 -14.07
CA PRO A 458 19.11 -5.07 -14.85
C PRO A 458 17.90 -4.67 -13.99
N VAL A 459 17.93 -4.91 -12.68
CA VAL A 459 16.82 -4.68 -11.75
C VAL A 459 16.40 -3.22 -11.68
N THR A 460 17.38 -2.31 -11.80
CA THR A 460 17.21 -0.87 -11.64
C THR A 460 17.05 -0.12 -12.98
N SER A 461 16.93 -0.87 -14.08
CA SER A 461 16.81 -0.32 -15.44
C SER A 461 15.56 0.52 -15.69
N GLN A 462 14.48 0.27 -14.96
CA GLN A 462 13.19 0.99 -15.08
C GLN A 462 12.92 1.91 -13.88
N LEU A 463 13.94 2.22 -13.09
CA LEU A 463 13.79 2.98 -11.86
C LEU A 463 13.41 4.44 -12.18
N THR A 464 12.29 4.89 -11.62
CA THR A 464 11.78 6.27 -11.72
C THR A 464 11.94 7.03 -10.40
N GLU A 465 12.16 6.33 -9.30
CA GLU A 465 12.27 6.93 -7.97
C GLU A 465 13.43 6.31 -7.20
N LEU A 466 14.39 7.15 -6.77
CA LEU A 466 15.56 6.72 -6.03
C LEU A 466 15.73 7.55 -4.76
N ASN A 467 15.77 6.86 -3.62
CA ASN A 467 16.03 7.47 -2.31
C ASN A 467 17.25 6.84 -1.65
N LEU A 468 18.36 7.58 -1.62
CA LEU A 468 19.60 7.24 -0.92
C LEU A 468 19.87 8.21 0.25
N TYR A 469 18.81 8.77 0.83
CA TYR A 469 18.90 9.79 1.87
C TYR A 469 19.81 9.37 3.03
N GLY A 470 20.72 10.27 3.39
CA GLY A 470 21.45 10.31 4.63
C GLY A 470 21.39 11.69 5.29
N ASP A 471 21.98 11.80 6.48
CA ASP A 471 22.10 13.03 7.26
C ASP A 471 23.39 13.01 8.10
N MET A 472 23.54 13.97 9.01
CA MET A 472 24.73 14.12 9.85
C MET A 472 24.94 12.96 10.85
N THR A 473 23.91 12.18 11.16
CA THR A 473 23.98 10.99 12.03
C THR A 473 24.19 9.72 11.20
N TYR A 474 23.53 9.64 10.05
CA TYR A 474 23.60 8.52 9.12
C TYR A 474 24.10 9.02 7.76
N THR A 475 25.42 9.22 7.67
CA THR A 475 26.04 9.75 6.45
C THR A 475 25.94 8.77 5.30
N SER A 476 25.87 9.29 4.08
CA SER A 476 25.91 8.45 2.87
C SER A 476 27.19 7.61 2.83
N PRO A 477 27.10 6.31 2.47
CA PRO A 477 28.28 5.47 2.31
C PRO A 477 28.97 5.66 0.95
N LEU A 478 28.44 6.52 0.06
CA LEU A 478 28.97 6.73 -1.29
C LEU A 478 30.33 7.45 -1.28
N LEU A 479 31.22 7.00 -2.16
CA LEU A 479 32.46 7.70 -2.55
C LEU A 479 32.20 8.58 -3.77
N GLU A 480 33.01 9.62 -3.94
CA GLU A 480 32.88 10.59 -5.04
C GLU A 480 33.00 9.92 -6.42
N GLU A 481 33.98 9.02 -6.59
CA GLU A 481 34.21 8.29 -7.84
C GLU A 481 33.02 7.41 -8.25
N HIS A 482 32.43 6.71 -7.28
CA HIS A 482 31.28 5.85 -7.53
C HIS A 482 30.00 6.66 -7.75
N LEU A 483 29.85 7.81 -7.08
CA LEU A 483 28.75 8.72 -7.34
C LEU A 483 28.85 9.30 -8.77
N LEU A 484 30.05 9.63 -9.23
CA LEU A 484 30.29 10.04 -10.61
C LEU A 484 29.87 8.95 -11.61
N ASP A 485 30.24 7.70 -11.36
CA ASP A 485 29.79 6.56 -12.17
C ASP A 485 28.26 6.43 -12.17
N ILE A 486 27.62 6.52 -11.00
CA ILE A 486 26.16 6.42 -10.88
C ILE A 486 25.48 7.50 -11.73
N VAL A 487 25.85 8.78 -11.58
CA VAL A 487 25.15 9.88 -12.28
C VAL A 487 25.45 9.94 -13.79
N THR A 488 26.46 9.21 -14.26
CA THR A 488 26.89 9.20 -15.66
C THR A 488 26.56 7.90 -16.41
N LEU A 489 26.50 6.77 -15.72
CA LEU A 489 26.39 5.42 -16.31
C LEU A 489 25.13 4.66 -15.86
N ALA A 490 24.55 4.95 -14.70
CA ALA A 490 23.41 4.17 -14.22
C ALA A 490 22.20 4.31 -15.17
N PRO A 491 21.53 3.21 -15.58
CA PRO A 491 20.40 3.26 -16.49
C PRO A 491 19.30 4.24 -16.07
N CYS A 492 19.04 4.36 -14.76
CA CYS A 492 18.05 5.29 -14.23
C CYS A 492 18.43 6.76 -14.43
N PHE A 493 19.72 7.11 -14.47
CA PHE A 493 20.18 8.45 -14.83
C PHE A 493 20.25 8.66 -16.35
N LEU A 494 20.54 7.61 -17.12
CA LEU A 494 20.59 7.69 -18.58
C LEU A 494 19.20 7.87 -19.22
N SER A 495 18.15 7.32 -18.60
CA SER A 495 16.78 7.32 -19.15
C SER A 495 16.13 8.70 -19.16
N GLY A 496 16.48 9.57 -18.19
CA GLY A 496 15.78 10.84 -17.96
C GLY A 496 14.37 10.69 -17.37
N GLU A 497 14.02 9.47 -16.92
CA GLU A 497 12.69 9.09 -16.41
C GLU A 497 12.53 9.27 -14.90
N LEU A 498 13.59 9.65 -14.18
CA LEU A 498 13.53 9.90 -12.74
C LEU A 498 12.56 11.06 -12.44
N VAL A 499 11.58 10.80 -11.58
CA VAL A 499 10.61 11.79 -11.07
C VAL A 499 10.91 12.20 -9.63
N TYR A 500 11.58 11.33 -8.87
CA TYR A 500 12.04 11.56 -7.50
C TYR A 500 13.51 11.13 -7.35
N LEU A 501 14.34 12.01 -6.76
CA LEU A 501 15.72 11.72 -6.42
C LEU A 501 16.08 12.32 -5.07
N ASP A 502 16.64 11.54 -4.16
CA ASP A 502 17.23 12.03 -2.92
C ASP A 502 18.65 11.49 -2.73
N LEU A 503 19.63 12.39 -2.84
CA LEU A 503 21.06 12.15 -2.64
C LEU A 503 21.58 12.95 -1.44
N SER A 504 20.72 13.26 -0.48
CA SER A 504 21.11 13.99 0.72
C SER A 504 22.24 13.25 1.46
N SER A 505 23.22 14.01 1.94
CA SER A 505 24.49 13.55 2.52
C SER A 505 25.47 12.85 1.57
N ALA A 506 25.17 12.69 0.27
CA ALA A 506 26.14 12.15 -0.69
C ALA A 506 27.30 13.14 -0.92
N PRO A 507 28.51 12.67 -1.32
CA PRO A 507 29.65 13.54 -1.63
C PRO A 507 29.49 14.27 -2.97
N MET A 508 28.41 15.04 -3.11
CA MET A 508 28.09 15.79 -4.32
C MET A 508 29.02 16.99 -4.46
N THR A 509 29.69 17.10 -5.61
CA THR A 509 30.52 18.23 -6.00
C THR A 509 29.94 18.94 -7.22
N LYS A 510 30.48 20.12 -7.54
CA LYS A 510 30.09 20.86 -8.75
C LYS A 510 30.38 20.05 -10.00
N GLU A 511 31.50 19.34 -10.02
CA GLU A 511 31.97 18.50 -11.12
C GLU A 511 30.98 17.36 -11.37
N ILE A 512 30.48 16.72 -10.32
CA ILE A 512 29.47 15.66 -10.41
C ILE A 512 28.13 16.23 -10.91
N LEU A 513 27.68 17.39 -10.41
CA LEU A 513 26.46 18.03 -10.91
C LEU A 513 26.55 18.38 -12.40
N VAL A 514 27.71 18.83 -12.87
CA VAL A 514 27.96 19.12 -14.29
C VAL A 514 27.97 17.84 -15.13
N ALA A 515 28.61 16.78 -14.63
CA ALA A 515 28.70 15.48 -15.29
C ALA A 515 27.37 14.74 -15.36
N SER A 516 26.47 14.98 -14.41
CA SER A 516 25.14 14.37 -14.31
C SER A 516 24.35 14.51 -15.61
N LYS A 517 23.69 13.43 -16.02
CA LYS A 517 22.80 13.44 -17.18
C LYS A 517 21.55 14.30 -16.93
N PRO A 518 21.00 14.98 -17.95
CA PRO A 518 19.75 15.72 -17.82
C PRO A 518 18.60 14.83 -17.32
N GLN A 519 17.83 15.33 -16.37
CA GLN A 519 16.66 14.70 -15.76
C GLN A 519 15.40 15.56 -16.00
N PRO A 520 14.83 15.55 -17.22
CA PRO A 520 13.71 16.42 -17.56
C PRO A 520 12.41 16.07 -16.82
N LYS A 521 12.24 14.83 -16.34
CA LYS A 521 11.03 14.43 -15.59
C LYS A 521 11.14 14.62 -14.08
N LEU A 522 12.30 15.04 -13.57
CA LEU A 522 12.54 15.16 -12.13
C LEU A 522 11.68 16.27 -11.53
N ARG A 523 10.84 15.94 -10.55
CA ARG A 523 9.95 16.89 -9.87
C ARG A 523 10.35 17.14 -8.42
N SER A 524 11.04 16.20 -7.79
CA SER A 524 11.43 16.25 -6.38
C SER A 524 12.90 15.87 -6.24
N CYS A 525 13.73 16.79 -5.73
CA CYS A 525 15.19 16.63 -5.65
C CYS A 525 15.71 16.91 -4.23
N GLY A 526 16.48 15.97 -3.69
CA GLY A 526 17.09 16.05 -2.37
C GLY A 526 18.60 16.23 -2.43
N LEU A 527 19.09 17.34 -1.90
CA LEU A 527 20.52 17.71 -1.81
C LEU A 527 20.82 18.30 -0.42
N SER A 528 20.21 17.73 0.63
CA SER A 528 20.42 18.17 2.01
C SER A 528 21.68 17.55 2.62
N TYR A 529 22.20 18.13 3.69
CA TYR A 529 23.40 17.72 4.42
C TYR A 529 24.69 17.64 3.57
N ILE A 530 24.89 18.57 2.63
CA ILE A 530 26.10 18.69 1.80
C ILE A 530 26.71 20.09 1.99
N PRO A 531 27.47 20.33 3.08
CA PRO A 531 27.90 21.68 3.46
C PRO A 531 28.82 22.36 2.42
N HIS A 532 29.62 21.58 1.70
CA HIS A 532 30.61 22.10 0.75
C HIS A 532 30.07 22.34 -0.67
N LEU A 533 28.80 21.99 -0.94
CA LEU A 533 28.20 22.15 -2.25
C LEU A 533 27.95 23.63 -2.57
N GLU A 534 28.39 24.13 -3.71
CA GLU A 534 28.16 25.53 -4.10
C GLU A 534 26.69 25.77 -4.46
N LEU A 535 26.05 26.80 -3.88
CA LEU A 535 24.66 27.15 -4.20
C LEU A 535 24.47 27.49 -5.69
N LYS A 536 25.47 28.09 -6.34
CA LYS A 536 25.46 28.37 -7.78
C LYS A 536 25.49 27.10 -8.61
N ALA A 537 26.25 26.07 -8.20
CA ALA A 537 26.29 24.80 -8.92
C ALA A 537 24.93 24.10 -8.87
N VAL A 538 24.26 24.13 -7.71
CA VAL A 538 22.87 23.65 -7.57
C VAL A 538 21.93 24.42 -8.51
N THR A 539 22.05 25.73 -8.53
CA THR A 539 21.21 26.59 -9.38
C THR A 539 21.37 26.24 -10.86
N GLU A 540 22.60 26.13 -11.36
CA GLU A 540 22.86 25.77 -12.75
C GLU A 540 22.41 24.34 -13.08
N PHE A 541 22.58 23.39 -12.15
CA PHE A 541 22.05 22.04 -12.31
C PHE A 541 20.53 22.03 -12.49
N ILE A 542 19.79 22.68 -11.58
CA ILE A 542 18.32 22.73 -11.66
C ILE A 542 17.86 23.43 -12.94
N LYS A 543 18.53 24.52 -13.33
CA LYS A 543 18.20 25.29 -14.53
C LYS A 543 18.44 24.51 -15.83
N VAL A 544 19.57 23.81 -15.94
CA VAL A 544 20.04 23.22 -17.21
C VAL A 544 19.69 21.74 -17.32
N LYS A 545 19.76 21.00 -16.20
CA LYS A 545 19.62 19.54 -16.18
C LYS A 545 18.26 19.09 -15.66
N ALA A 546 17.63 19.82 -14.74
CA ALA A 546 16.39 19.40 -14.09
C ALA A 546 15.33 20.52 -13.96
N PRO A 547 14.90 21.15 -15.08
CA PRO A 547 14.06 22.34 -15.05
C PRO A 547 12.65 22.11 -14.49
N ASN A 548 12.16 20.87 -14.48
CA ASN A 548 10.83 20.53 -13.96
C ASN A 548 10.80 20.25 -12.45
N VAL A 549 11.92 20.42 -11.75
CA VAL A 549 11.97 20.26 -10.29
C VAL A 549 11.06 21.30 -9.64
N GLU A 550 10.07 20.82 -8.89
CA GLU A 550 9.13 21.63 -8.12
C GLU A 550 9.57 21.80 -6.66
N ILE A 551 10.21 20.76 -6.10
CA ILE A 551 10.64 20.69 -4.71
C ILE A 551 12.13 20.42 -4.64
N LEU A 552 12.86 21.25 -3.89
CA LEU A 552 14.28 21.10 -3.63
C LEU A 552 14.55 21.07 -2.12
N THR A 553 15.39 20.16 -1.64
CA THR A 553 15.81 20.15 -0.23
C THR A 553 17.28 20.56 -0.10
N LEU A 554 17.55 21.55 0.78
CA LEU A 554 18.89 22.10 1.04
C LEU A 554 19.16 22.27 2.53
N VAL A 555 18.55 21.43 3.38
CA VAL A 555 18.76 21.48 4.83
C VAL A 555 20.24 21.30 5.12
N ASN A 556 20.86 22.22 5.85
CA ASN A 556 22.29 22.19 6.21
C ASN A 556 23.23 21.93 5.01
N SER A 557 22.89 22.49 3.85
CA SER A 557 23.70 22.39 2.63
C SER A 557 24.07 23.75 2.13
N THR A 558 25.16 23.80 1.38
CA THR A 558 25.76 25.01 0.82
C THR A 558 26.26 25.98 1.88
N GLN A 559 27.46 26.52 1.65
CA GLN A 559 28.09 27.44 2.61
C GLN A 559 27.32 28.76 2.70
N GLU A 560 26.67 29.17 1.61
CA GLU A 560 25.94 30.42 1.51
C GLU A 560 24.63 30.43 2.30
N LEU A 561 24.05 29.25 2.57
CA LEU A 561 22.81 29.10 3.33
C LEU A 561 23.03 28.66 4.79
N ASP A 562 24.28 28.36 5.16
CA ASP A 562 24.63 27.99 6.54
C ASP A 562 24.60 29.22 7.46
N CYS A 563 23.56 29.26 8.31
CA CYS A 563 23.29 30.34 9.26
C CYS A 563 23.62 29.93 10.71
N GLY A 564 24.50 28.93 10.90
CA GLY A 564 24.99 28.44 12.19
C GLY A 564 26.16 29.23 12.79
N LEU A 565 26.88 28.58 13.71
CA LEU A 565 27.85 29.20 14.64
C LEU A 565 29.11 29.85 14.00
N ARG A 566 29.38 29.76 12.67
CA ARG A 566 30.73 30.09 12.14
C ARG A 566 30.87 30.75 10.75
N THR A 567 29.83 31.06 9.96
CA THR A 567 30.05 31.46 8.55
C THR A 567 29.24 32.66 8.05
N ALA A 568 27.91 32.57 7.88
CA ALA A 568 27.10 33.66 7.32
C ALA A 568 25.99 34.14 8.27
N SER A 569 25.73 35.46 8.29
CA SER A 569 24.55 35.97 8.99
C SER A 569 23.26 35.48 8.31
N THR A 570 22.19 35.26 9.07
CA THR A 570 20.86 34.90 8.54
C THR A 570 20.39 35.86 7.44
N ARG A 571 20.75 37.15 7.55
CA ARG A 571 20.50 38.16 6.53
C ARG A 571 21.26 37.89 5.22
N GLN A 572 22.56 37.58 5.29
CA GLN A 572 23.35 37.24 4.10
C GLN A 572 22.84 35.96 3.45
N ALA A 573 22.52 34.93 4.24
CA ALA A 573 21.93 33.69 3.73
C ALA A 573 20.58 33.93 3.04
N SER A 574 19.73 34.80 3.60
CA SER A 574 18.45 35.18 2.97
C SER A 574 18.65 35.92 1.65
N ILE A 575 19.64 36.82 1.58
CA ILE A 575 20.01 37.50 0.33
C ILE A 575 20.55 36.48 -0.69
N ALA A 576 21.42 35.56 -0.27
CA ALA A 576 21.97 34.52 -1.14
C ALA A 576 20.86 33.62 -1.70
N LEU A 577 19.95 33.13 -0.85
CA LEU A 577 18.79 32.34 -1.25
C LEU A 577 17.98 33.03 -2.35
N HIS A 578 17.65 34.31 -2.17
CA HIS A 578 16.84 35.03 -3.15
C HIS A 578 17.60 35.43 -4.41
N THR A 579 18.85 35.87 -4.30
CA THR A 579 19.62 36.38 -5.44
C THR A 579 20.25 35.28 -6.28
N GLN A 580 20.63 34.16 -5.67
CA GLN A 580 21.33 33.07 -6.35
C GLN A 580 20.41 31.91 -6.72
N LEU A 581 19.34 31.64 -5.96
CA LEU A 581 18.45 30.49 -6.20
C LEU A 581 17.04 30.91 -6.65
N VAL A 582 16.28 31.64 -5.82
CA VAL A 582 14.86 31.93 -6.10
C VAL A 582 14.69 32.80 -7.34
N ARG A 583 15.40 33.93 -7.45
CA ARG A 583 15.22 34.83 -8.60
C ARG A 583 15.67 34.20 -9.92
N PRO A 584 16.86 33.54 -10.01
CA PRO A 584 17.31 32.93 -11.27
C PRO A 584 16.48 31.74 -11.74
N LEU A 585 15.78 31.03 -10.83
CA LEU A 585 15.00 29.84 -11.17
C LEU A 585 13.50 30.11 -11.30
N CYS A 586 12.95 31.00 -10.46
CA CYS A 586 11.51 31.15 -10.29
C CYS A 586 10.94 32.43 -10.91
N THR A 587 11.78 33.37 -11.36
CA THR A 587 11.34 34.65 -11.95
C THR A 587 11.56 34.65 -13.46
N PRO A 588 10.59 35.12 -14.27
CA PRO A 588 10.81 35.39 -15.68
C PRO A 588 12.07 36.25 -15.94
N PRO A 589 12.84 35.97 -17.00
CA PRO A 589 13.95 36.83 -17.37
C PRO A 589 13.43 38.23 -17.71
N PHE A 590 14.08 39.25 -17.14
CA PHE A 590 13.74 40.64 -17.44
C PHE A 590 13.96 40.92 -18.92
N SER A 591 12.92 41.39 -19.60
CA SER A 591 12.98 41.87 -20.97
C SER A 591 12.49 43.30 -21.03
N PHE A 592 13.30 44.19 -21.59
CA PHE A 592 12.94 45.57 -21.85
C PHE A 592 13.07 45.83 -23.35
N SER A 593 11.96 46.17 -23.99
CA SER A 593 11.91 46.53 -25.40
C SER A 593 11.33 47.93 -25.54
N LEU A 594 12.04 48.81 -26.24
CA LEU A 594 11.57 50.16 -26.59
C LEU A 594 10.47 50.15 -27.68
N VAL A 595 10.27 49.01 -28.33
CA VAL A 595 9.19 48.76 -29.29
C VAL A 595 8.17 47.84 -28.63
N GLN A 596 6.88 48.14 -28.77
CA GLN A 596 5.79 47.36 -28.20
C GLN A 596 5.86 45.91 -28.75
N SER A 597 6.43 45.00 -27.97
CA SER A 597 6.53 43.60 -28.32
C SER A 597 5.16 42.95 -28.18
N SER A 598 4.67 42.33 -29.25
CA SER A 598 3.45 41.51 -29.23
C SER A 598 3.68 40.11 -28.67
N ALA A 599 4.92 39.77 -28.28
CA ALA A 599 5.25 38.45 -27.76
C ALA A 599 4.85 38.32 -26.27
N PRO A 600 4.26 37.18 -25.86
CA PRO A 600 3.94 36.93 -24.46
C PRO A 600 5.21 36.93 -23.59
N PRO A 601 5.12 37.34 -22.32
CA PRO A 601 6.25 37.30 -21.40
C PRO A 601 6.78 35.87 -21.28
N GLN A 602 8.12 35.73 -21.27
CA GLN A 602 8.75 34.41 -21.14
C GLN A 602 8.39 33.77 -19.78
N PRO A 603 8.17 32.45 -19.73
CA PRO A 603 7.91 31.77 -18.47
C PRO A 603 9.14 31.79 -17.56
N ALA A 604 8.92 31.48 -16.28
CA ALA A 604 10.03 31.24 -15.35
C ALA A 604 10.90 30.08 -15.86
N PRO A 605 12.23 30.10 -15.62
CA PRO A 605 13.14 29.07 -16.10
C PRO A 605 12.84 27.64 -15.61
N THR A 606 12.26 27.49 -14.41
CA THR A 606 12.00 26.17 -13.82
C THR A 606 10.65 26.08 -13.11
N GLY A 607 10.28 24.86 -12.71
CA GLY A 607 9.10 24.54 -11.89
C GLY A 607 9.26 24.82 -10.39
N LEU A 608 10.43 25.29 -9.93
CA LEU A 608 10.76 25.37 -8.51
C LEU A 608 9.79 26.28 -7.77
N ARG A 609 9.21 25.78 -6.67
CA ARG A 609 8.23 26.49 -5.85
C ARG A 609 8.25 26.12 -4.37
N VAL A 610 8.92 25.03 -3.99
CA VAL A 610 9.10 24.61 -2.61
C VAL A 610 10.57 24.34 -2.32
N ILE A 611 11.09 24.90 -1.22
CA ILE A 611 12.45 24.68 -0.77
C ILE A 611 12.43 24.23 0.69
N GLU A 612 12.89 23.02 0.98
CA GLU A 612 13.10 22.58 2.38
C GLU A 612 14.41 23.17 2.91
N LEU A 613 14.34 23.83 4.07
CA LEU A 613 15.46 24.53 4.70
C LEU A 613 15.58 24.17 6.19
N SER A 614 16.74 24.44 6.79
CA SER A 614 16.94 24.25 8.22
C SER A 614 16.05 25.17 9.05
N THR A 615 15.70 24.74 10.27
CA THR A 615 14.87 25.53 11.19
C THR A 615 15.49 26.89 11.49
N THR A 616 16.82 26.96 11.60
CA THR A 616 17.59 28.20 11.76
C THR A 616 17.42 29.13 10.57
N MET A 617 17.54 28.60 9.35
CA MET A 617 17.39 29.40 8.12
C MET A 617 15.96 29.92 7.96
N LEU A 618 14.97 29.06 8.23
CA LEU A 618 13.56 29.47 8.25
C LEU A 618 13.30 30.56 9.30
N GLY A 619 13.91 30.47 10.48
CA GLY A 619 13.84 31.54 11.48
C GLY A 619 14.38 32.88 10.98
N GLY A 620 15.46 32.85 10.18
CA GLY A 620 16.07 34.03 9.57
C GLY A 620 15.23 34.74 8.51
N LEU A 621 14.30 34.02 7.86
CA LEU A 621 13.43 34.54 6.80
C LEU A 621 12.22 35.34 7.34
N GLY A 622 11.98 35.34 8.65
CA GLY A 622 10.84 36.05 9.26
C GLY A 622 9.50 35.54 8.73
N ALA A 623 8.65 36.43 8.20
CA ALA A 623 7.37 36.06 7.58
C ALA A 623 7.50 35.58 6.11
N GLY A 624 8.71 35.59 5.55
CA GLY A 624 8.98 35.33 4.14
C GLY A 624 9.04 36.60 3.26
N ALA A 625 9.05 36.43 1.93
CA ALA A 625 9.21 37.52 0.97
C ALA A 625 8.22 37.41 -0.22
N GLY A 626 7.44 38.47 -0.46
CA GLY A 626 6.45 38.48 -1.55
C GLY A 626 5.36 37.43 -1.32
N ALA A 627 5.21 36.47 -2.23
CA ALA A 627 4.33 35.30 -2.09
C ALA A 627 4.99 34.11 -1.37
N TRP A 628 6.29 34.17 -1.11
CA TRP A 628 6.98 33.09 -0.41
C TRP A 628 6.68 33.13 1.08
N ARG A 629 6.20 32.03 1.64
CA ARG A 629 5.84 31.85 3.05
C ARG A 629 6.49 30.61 3.62
N ILE A 630 6.51 30.54 4.94
CA ILE A 630 7.11 29.43 5.67
C ILE A 630 5.99 28.51 6.17
N ILE A 631 6.06 27.23 5.81
CA ILE A 631 5.14 26.20 6.29
C ILE A 631 5.96 25.20 7.11
N LYS A 632 5.57 24.97 8.37
CA LYS A 632 6.30 24.10 9.30
C LYS A 632 5.41 23.00 9.81
N SER A 633 5.91 21.77 9.74
CA SER A 633 5.30 20.61 10.39
C SER A 633 5.50 20.65 11.90
N LYS A 634 4.69 19.89 12.64
CA LYS A 634 4.89 19.66 14.07
C LYS A 634 6.18 18.91 14.42
N GLY A 635 6.79 18.20 13.46
CA GLY A 635 7.95 17.32 13.70
C GLY A 635 9.32 17.96 13.43
N GLY A 636 9.35 19.26 13.13
CA GLY A 636 10.59 20.02 12.93
C GLY A 636 11.00 20.24 11.48
N ARG A 637 10.44 19.48 10.52
CA ARG A 637 10.60 19.81 9.08
C ARG A 637 9.83 21.06 8.71
N GLY A 638 10.37 21.84 7.78
CA GLY A 638 9.74 23.06 7.30
C GLY A 638 10.21 23.46 5.91
N TRP A 639 9.35 24.17 5.21
CA TRP A 639 9.50 24.52 3.81
C TRP A 639 9.26 26.00 3.59
N TYR A 640 10.02 26.58 2.67
CA TYR A 640 9.78 27.90 2.10
C TYR A 640 9.05 27.73 0.77
N VAL A 641 7.80 28.18 0.72
CA VAL A 641 6.80 27.83 -0.30
C VAL A 641 6.29 29.08 -0.98
N ASP A 642 6.29 29.10 -2.32
CA ASP A 642 5.58 30.10 -3.11
C ASP A 642 4.06 29.82 -3.08
N THR A 643 3.32 30.51 -2.21
CA THR A 643 1.87 30.27 -2.03
C THR A 643 1.05 30.73 -3.23
N ALA A 644 1.64 31.49 -4.14
CA ALA A 644 1.03 31.95 -5.39
C ALA A 644 1.38 31.07 -6.60
N SER A 645 1.94 29.88 -6.38
CA SER A 645 2.33 28.94 -7.44
C SER A 645 1.64 27.56 -7.30
N ALA A 646 0.88 27.16 -8.32
CA ALA A 646 0.09 25.93 -8.30
C ALA A 646 -0.15 25.37 -9.71
N TRP A 647 -0.37 24.06 -9.81
CA TRP A 647 -0.90 23.47 -11.04
C TRP A 647 -2.37 23.80 -11.18
N VAL A 648 -2.73 24.51 -12.26
CA VAL A 648 -4.10 24.95 -12.54
C VAL A 648 -4.64 24.26 -13.79
N ALA A 649 -5.76 23.55 -13.64
CA ALA A 649 -6.42 22.79 -14.70
C ALA A 649 -7.93 23.10 -14.76
N GLU A 650 -8.27 24.35 -15.06
CA GLU A 650 -9.66 24.84 -15.09
C GLU A 650 -10.35 24.63 -16.44
N ALA A 651 -11.66 24.35 -16.36
CA ALA A 651 -12.54 24.21 -17.53
C ALA A 651 -12.71 25.52 -18.30
N GLY A 652 -12.67 25.45 -19.63
CA GLY A 652 -12.83 26.61 -20.51
C GLY A 652 -11.56 27.41 -20.78
N SER A 653 -10.43 27.07 -20.15
CA SER A 653 -9.13 27.74 -20.41
C SER A 653 -8.50 27.36 -21.75
N GLY A 654 -8.98 26.30 -22.42
CA GLY A 654 -8.45 25.80 -23.71
C GLY A 654 -7.02 25.24 -23.63
N SER A 655 -6.39 25.29 -22.46
CA SER A 655 -5.01 24.88 -22.20
C SER A 655 -5.06 23.64 -21.29
N GLY A 656 -4.15 22.69 -21.47
CA GLY A 656 -3.98 21.57 -20.52
C GLY A 656 -3.56 22.07 -19.13
N SER A 657 -3.12 21.16 -18.25
CA SER A 657 -2.63 21.60 -16.94
C SER A 657 -1.37 22.47 -17.09
N VAL A 658 -1.35 23.61 -16.41
CA VAL A 658 -0.22 24.55 -16.43
C VAL A 658 0.15 24.93 -15.01
N LEU A 659 1.46 24.90 -14.70
CA LEU A 659 2.00 25.46 -13.47
C LEU A 659 1.94 26.99 -13.55
N ARG A 660 0.95 27.59 -12.90
CA ARG A 660 0.76 29.05 -12.88
C ARG A 660 1.46 29.67 -11.68
N ARG A 661 2.10 30.81 -11.92
CA ARG A 661 2.68 31.68 -10.88
C ARG A 661 1.80 32.94 -10.73
N ASP A 662 2.04 33.70 -9.66
CA ASP A 662 1.34 34.96 -9.35
C ASP A 662 -0.18 34.80 -9.24
N ILE A 663 -0.63 33.65 -8.72
CA ILE A 663 -2.04 33.40 -8.42
C ILE A 663 -2.57 34.50 -7.45
N PRO A 664 -3.72 35.14 -7.72
CA PRO A 664 -4.25 36.22 -6.91
C PRO A 664 -4.52 35.83 -5.45
N GLN A 665 -4.42 36.80 -4.52
CA GLN A 665 -4.66 36.58 -3.08
C GLN A 665 -6.03 35.96 -2.75
N GLY A 666 -7.07 36.27 -3.53
CA GLY A 666 -8.42 35.71 -3.33
C GLY A 666 -8.60 34.28 -3.86
N HIS A 667 -7.59 33.70 -4.53
CA HIS A 667 -7.69 32.36 -5.08
C HIS A 667 -7.63 31.30 -3.96
N LEU A 668 -8.54 30.33 -4.00
CA LEU A 668 -8.77 29.39 -2.89
C LEU A 668 -7.54 28.55 -2.52
N TYR A 669 -6.79 28.08 -3.52
CA TYR A 669 -5.51 27.41 -3.27
C TYR A 669 -4.54 28.27 -2.45
N ARG A 670 -4.38 29.54 -2.82
CA ARG A 670 -3.45 30.46 -2.17
C ARG A 670 -3.87 30.75 -0.74
N VAL A 671 -5.17 30.95 -0.51
CA VAL A 671 -5.75 31.14 0.83
C VAL A 671 -5.44 29.95 1.74
N GLU A 672 -5.62 28.72 1.26
CA GLU A 672 -5.31 27.53 2.08
C GLU A 672 -3.80 27.36 2.34
N MET A 673 -2.93 27.66 1.37
CA MET A 673 -1.48 27.64 1.60
C MET A 673 -1.03 28.72 2.60
N GLU A 674 -1.61 29.92 2.54
CA GLU A 674 -1.34 31.00 3.51
C GLU A 674 -1.83 30.61 4.92
N LYS A 675 -2.98 29.96 5.03
CA LYS A 675 -3.47 29.40 6.30
C LYS A 675 -2.55 28.32 6.88
N LEU A 676 -1.94 27.48 6.04
CA LEU A 676 -0.92 26.52 6.50
C LEU A 676 0.33 27.22 7.02
N ALA A 677 0.72 28.36 6.42
CA ALA A 677 1.82 29.17 6.92
C ALA A 677 1.48 29.81 8.28
N ASP A 678 0.25 30.33 8.43
CA ASP A 678 -0.25 30.95 9.66
C ASP A 678 -0.43 29.95 10.82
N ALA A 679 -0.44 28.63 10.53
CA ALA A 679 -0.48 27.59 11.56
C ALA A 679 0.79 27.53 12.42
N ASN A 680 1.87 28.24 12.05
CA ASN A 680 3.06 28.47 12.88
C ASN A 680 3.66 27.20 13.51
N GLY A 681 3.85 26.14 12.71
CA GLY A 681 4.39 24.87 13.18
C GLY A 681 3.35 23.85 13.64
N ASN A 682 2.06 24.17 13.55
CA ASN A 682 0.98 23.25 13.90
C ASN A 682 0.39 22.48 12.71
N VAL A 683 1.07 22.46 11.57
CA VAL A 683 0.64 21.70 10.39
C VAL A 683 0.68 20.19 10.70
N SER A 684 -0.35 19.47 10.25
CA SER A 684 -0.47 18.03 10.47
C SER A 684 0.67 17.25 9.80
N SER A 685 0.93 16.04 10.29
CA SER A 685 1.97 15.18 9.75
C SER A 685 1.69 14.64 8.34
N GLY A 686 0.44 14.68 7.88
CA GLY A 686 0.08 14.33 6.49
C GLY A 686 0.30 15.45 5.46
N VAL A 687 0.80 16.61 5.89
CA VAL A 687 1.03 17.77 5.02
C VAL A 687 2.53 18.11 4.99
N GLY A 688 3.11 18.04 3.81
CA GLY A 688 4.52 18.37 3.58
C GLY A 688 4.94 18.12 2.14
N TRP A 689 6.23 18.25 1.87
CA TRP A 689 6.82 18.04 0.54
C TRP A 689 8.10 17.21 0.67
N HIS A 690 8.47 16.51 -0.40
CA HIS A 690 9.61 15.58 -0.43
C HIS A 690 9.47 14.49 0.65
N ALA A 691 8.70 13.45 0.33
CA ALA A 691 8.45 12.33 1.24
C ALA A 691 9.73 11.55 1.46
N ARG A 692 10.03 11.20 2.72
CA ARG A 692 11.22 10.37 3.01
C ARG A 692 10.91 8.89 3.16
N LYS A 693 9.64 8.50 3.24
CA LYS A 693 9.12 7.11 3.25
C LYS A 693 8.29 6.91 1.99
N MET A 694 8.39 5.71 1.42
CA MET A 694 7.62 5.30 0.25
C MET A 694 6.18 4.94 0.63
N GLU A 695 5.19 5.36 -0.16
CA GLU A 695 3.82 4.84 -0.11
C GLU A 695 3.75 3.53 -0.91
N VAL A 696 3.54 2.40 -0.23
CA VAL A 696 3.60 1.06 -0.84
C VAL A 696 2.24 0.38 -0.94
N LEU A 697 1.24 0.80 -0.17
CA LEU A 697 -0.03 0.07 -0.07
C LEU A 697 -0.89 0.28 -1.32
N HIS A 698 -0.93 1.51 -1.84
CA HIS A 698 -1.60 1.85 -3.10
C HIS A 698 -0.64 1.88 -4.29
N GLY A 699 0.67 1.99 -4.01
CA GLY A 699 1.72 2.00 -5.03
C GLY A 699 1.95 3.37 -5.64
N TYR A 700 1.77 4.43 -4.86
CA TYR A 700 2.08 5.79 -5.26
C TYR A 700 3.56 6.16 -5.08
N GLY A 701 4.36 5.28 -4.48
CA GLY A 701 5.81 5.43 -4.41
C GLY A 701 6.23 6.62 -3.55
N MET A 702 7.34 7.25 -3.93
CA MET A 702 7.93 8.41 -3.24
C MET A 702 7.18 9.72 -3.52
N LEU A 703 6.32 9.75 -4.55
CA LEU A 703 5.40 10.86 -4.80
C LEU A 703 4.05 10.70 -4.09
N GLY A 704 3.83 9.54 -3.45
CA GLY A 704 2.63 9.23 -2.72
C GLY A 704 2.39 10.14 -1.52
N ARG A 705 1.10 10.29 -1.18
CA ARG A 705 0.68 11.00 0.03
C ARG A 705 0.44 10.02 1.15
N GLU A 706 1.12 10.29 2.26
CA GLU A 706 1.00 9.55 3.50
C GLU A 706 0.43 10.44 4.60
N ASP A 707 -0.44 9.88 5.44
CA ASP A 707 -0.96 10.54 6.65
C ASP A 707 -0.70 9.64 7.88
N GLY A 708 -1.19 10.00 9.06
CA GLY A 708 -1.05 9.17 10.26
C GLY A 708 0.40 9.03 10.72
N LEU A 709 0.78 7.81 11.11
CA LEU A 709 2.16 7.44 11.47
C LEU A 709 3.12 7.52 10.27
N TYR A 710 2.72 7.00 9.12
CA TYR A 710 3.49 7.03 7.89
C TYR A 710 3.74 8.47 7.43
N GLY A 711 2.75 9.35 7.53
CA GLY A 711 2.90 10.78 7.27
C GLY A 711 3.91 11.44 8.22
N ALA A 712 3.90 11.06 9.51
CA ALA A 712 4.87 11.59 10.47
C ALA A 712 6.32 11.23 10.09
N VAL A 713 6.54 9.99 9.64
CA VAL A 713 7.84 9.52 9.13
C VAL A 713 8.19 10.16 7.78
N SER A 714 7.18 10.41 6.93
CA SER A 714 7.36 10.98 5.59
C SER A 714 7.67 12.46 5.61
N PHE A 715 6.98 13.25 6.44
CA PHE A 715 6.89 14.72 6.34
C PHE A 715 7.16 15.46 7.65
N ALA A 716 6.95 14.85 8.81
CA ALA A 716 7.09 15.58 10.06
C ALA A 716 8.53 15.54 10.60
N TYR A 717 9.10 14.36 10.76
CA TYR A 717 10.40 14.21 11.41
C TYR A 717 11.56 14.56 10.48
N GLN A 718 12.45 15.47 10.91
CA GLN A 718 13.75 15.70 10.25
C GLN A 718 14.65 14.46 10.27
N GLY A 719 14.26 13.49 11.09
CA GLY A 719 14.78 12.14 11.15
C GLY A 719 15.93 11.99 12.12
#